data_AF-A0A2E6ZRD7-F1
#
_entry.id   AF-A0A2E6ZRD7-F1
#
_cell.length_a   1.000
_cell.length_b   1.000
_cell.length_c   1.000
_cell.angle_alpha   90.00
_cell.angle_beta   90.00
_cell.angle_gamma   90.00
#
_symmetry.space_group_name_H-M   'P 1'
#
loop_
_entity.id
_entity.type
_entity.pdbx_description
1 polymer ?
#
loop_
_entity_poly.entity_id
_entity_poly.type
_entity_poly.pdbx_seq_one_letter_code
_entity_poly.pdbx_strand_id
1 'polypeptide(L)'
;MNDTSQVSRAQMLAFGVTIFTGAFLLFQVQPLIGKYILPWFGGTPSVWTTCLLFFQCLLLGGYAYAHLLTRLPMRKQAIVHMVLLAASLLFLPIRPSEALQPEPGGNPAWQILVLLAATIGLPYLVLSSTGPLIQSWFSRKFAGRSPYRLYALSNIGSMLALITYPFLVEPYTTRNTQVWSWSFGLVVFAIVCGAVAWNMREVKEPEEIDEEEAPAPAISRWTMALWVLLPACGTAQLMAATNKITQDVAIIPFLWVLPLSLYLLSFIICFDSPRWYSRTWFSRALWLSWAAVIWALHKGANADIILQVVIFNAALFIGCMICHGELYRLRPPAIRLTQYFLMISAGGALGGLFVALVAPLIFADYWEFHVSLWGGGALMLVVCFLNKVQWTFGKWHLRFTLLLCFLAAYWGLSARFEVRYIGTENPVLARQGVPSGLWLETVALLLGAMALSWISALILETWIRHQQKLRALAAFVGGLLALMLAVPLLWIPGLGLEVAPWAFAVALLLLTIKGFVWFAISKWRGFVLPSGWTWSLLVVVMGVVLIKHASNLDKEIIRQTRNFYGVLKIYDYGMYPSKPWDGHEGDVRVLARSLTLRSLASGDNQGLIRIWNFDRGETTHKLEGHEAAIRALSFSSDGQWLASVGANHTLRLWELAGGSEKRKRTFDTAIHAVACSPGGKWIAVGAVDGTIHLLELESFKTSSTIAAHDGAVNSLAFDLLSSRLVSGGGDGGVKIWNTDRRELITETDGHEAAVNQVAFGQNGSMVASAGEDGLACVWRATDGRLMHRLAGHGGEVRDIAFDTCDSRLATAGSDGVKIWDNTDGRLVCTLFNKKVGRDARAAVFVPADGVGWPGATHNLDRVATAQGSSIRLWNTDLHERRIRNGRITHGMQYTHPNLARLQTTYYGPSSGVGQSLQWLPATNRTIGVVGLGAGTIAAYGKAGDQIWFYDIDPDVSDVAKTHFTNLRDCERRGAEVSVVLGDARLSLQHDRVPSKKFDLLVLDAFSSDAIPAHLLTREAIEVYLRHMKGSGVIAIHVSNRHLNLEGVVLDLSRHFGLVPIQIEDEGEYAAFGSEQLHAFWRTDWIMLVQPGFLNANPLPRRLALEHPFYFKQKLASWMDTAGIDVKKLDGESVNVILEKLKKNSKLKSERAMIEAAMGAANFAQVDGETFAIQEASKFLASKHDHPEMPLWTDDYVSLYRILHTPQWWDDLKAAWHNWWD
;
A
#
# COMPACT_ATOMS: atom_id res chain seq x y z
N MET A 1 18.23 -0.37 -73.04
CA MET A 1 17.66 -0.61 -71.70
C MET A 1 18.64 -0.09 -70.65
N ASN A 2 18.70 1.23 -70.48
CA ASN A 2 19.53 1.95 -69.50
C ASN A 2 18.60 2.98 -68.86
N ASP A 3 18.06 2.72 -67.65
CA ASP A 3 17.77 3.75 -66.63
C ASP A 3 17.24 3.12 -65.33
N THR A 4 18.06 2.31 -64.65
CA THR A 4 17.85 2.07 -63.22
C THR A 4 18.35 3.30 -62.47
N SER A 5 17.47 4.30 -62.31
CA SER A 5 17.78 5.57 -61.65
C SER A 5 18.61 5.35 -60.36
N GLN A 6 19.88 5.75 -60.42
CA GLN A 6 20.72 5.80 -59.23
C GLN A 6 20.11 6.83 -58.27
N VAL A 7 19.60 6.36 -57.13
CA VAL A 7 19.13 7.26 -56.09
C VAL A 7 20.30 8.08 -55.58
N SER A 8 20.29 9.40 -55.82
CA SER A 8 21.34 10.27 -55.30
C SER A 8 21.43 10.15 -53.78
N ARG A 9 22.65 10.07 -53.23
CA ARG A 9 22.86 10.03 -51.77
C ARG A 9 22.18 11.21 -51.08
N ALA A 10 22.16 12.37 -51.72
CA ALA A 10 21.48 13.59 -51.24
C ALA A 10 19.97 13.39 -51.05
N GLN A 11 19.28 12.71 -51.96
CA GLN A 11 17.85 12.42 -51.83
C GLN A 11 17.58 11.44 -50.69
N MET A 12 18.35 10.34 -50.58
CA MET A 12 18.20 9.41 -49.44
C MET A 12 18.45 10.10 -48.10
N LEU A 13 19.46 10.98 -48.05
CA LEU A 13 19.76 11.78 -46.88
C LEU A 13 18.59 12.70 -46.51
N ALA A 14 17.98 13.38 -47.49
CA ALA A 14 16.85 14.28 -47.23
C ALA A 14 15.64 13.56 -46.62
N PHE A 15 15.27 12.38 -47.14
CA PHE A 15 14.21 11.55 -46.55
C PHE A 15 14.57 11.09 -45.13
N GLY A 16 15.81 10.62 -44.92
CA GLY A 16 16.29 10.15 -43.62
C GLY A 16 16.33 11.25 -42.56
N VAL A 17 16.90 12.42 -42.89
CA VAL A 17 17.00 13.59 -42.01
C VAL A 17 15.61 14.12 -41.65
N THR A 18 14.67 14.18 -42.61
CA THR A 18 13.29 14.63 -42.33
C THR A 18 12.60 13.71 -41.33
N ILE A 19 12.68 12.39 -41.54
CA ILE A 19 12.08 11.40 -40.64
C ILE A 19 12.74 11.45 -39.26
N PHE A 20 14.07 11.49 -39.21
CA PHE A 20 14.82 11.53 -37.96
C PHE A 20 14.51 12.79 -37.15
N THR A 21 14.61 13.96 -37.78
CA THR A 21 14.41 15.27 -37.11
C THR A 21 12.97 15.41 -36.64
N GLY A 22 11.99 14.99 -37.46
CA GLY A 22 10.58 15.00 -37.08
C GLY A 22 10.31 14.12 -35.85
N ALA A 23 10.84 12.89 -35.84
CA ALA A 23 10.68 11.97 -34.72
C ALA A 23 11.44 12.42 -33.45
N PHE A 24 12.61 13.03 -33.62
CA PHE A 24 13.41 13.58 -32.53
C PHE A 24 12.68 14.73 -31.83
N LEU A 25 12.20 15.73 -32.60
CA LEU A 25 11.43 16.85 -32.05
C LEU A 25 10.12 16.38 -31.41
N LEU A 26 9.42 15.41 -32.03
CA LEU A 26 8.17 14.85 -31.53
C LEU A 26 8.31 14.23 -30.14
N PHE A 27 9.40 13.53 -29.87
CA PHE A 27 9.63 12.91 -28.55
C PHE A 27 10.31 13.86 -27.56
N GLN A 28 11.11 14.81 -28.01
CA GLN A 28 11.80 15.75 -27.12
C GLN A 28 10.83 16.77 -26.49
N VAL A 29 9.72 17.08 -27.15
CA VAL A 29 8.71 18.01 -26.61
C VAL A 29 7.94 17.45 -25.42
N GLN A 30 7.82 16.13 -25.30
CA GLN A 30 7.05 15.48 -24.25
C GLN A 30 7.60 15.77 -22.84
N PRO A 31 8.89 15.51 -22.54
CA PRO A 31 9.45 15.84 -21.23
C PRO A 31 9.57 17.36 -21.01
N LEU A 32 9.72 18.16 -22.08
CA LEU A 32 9.71 19.63 -22.01
C LEU A 32 8.38 20.17 -21.49
N ILE A 33 7.27 19.76 -22.11
CA ILE A 33 5.92 20.18 -21.69
C ILE A 33 5.57 19.55 -20.34
N GLY A 34 5.97 18.29 -20.10
CA GLY A 34 5.81 17.63 -18.81
C GLY A 34 6.33 18.48 -17.65
N LYS A 35 7.48 19.14 -17.81
CA LYS A 35 8.03 20.06 -16.79
C LYS A 35 7.16 21.29 -16.52
N TYR A 36 6.49 21.84 -17.51
CA TYR A 36 5.64 23.02 -17.32
C TYR A 36 4.36 22.70 -16.53
N ILE A 37 3.81 21.51 -16.72
CA ILE A 37 2.51 21.14 -16.18
C ILE A 37 2.60 20.38 -14.84
N LEU A 38 3.75 19.75 -14.55
CA LEU A 38 3.95 18.99 -13.31
C LEU A 38 3.66 19.82 -12.03
N PRO A 39 4.06 21.10 -11.93
CA PRO A 39 3.74 21.93 -10.77
C PRO A 39 2.25 22.24 -10.62
N TRP A 40 1.43 22.05 -11.65
CA TRP A 40 -0.01 22.33 -11.64
C TRP A 40 -0.84 21.11 -11.26
N PHE A 41 -0.40 19.91 -11.62
CA PHE A 41 -1.16 18.66 -11.43
C PHE A 41 -0.52 17.70 -10.42
N GLY A 42 0.67 18.04 -9.89
CA GLY A 42 1.43 17.24 -8.95
C GLY A 42 2.33 16.19 -9.61
N GLY A 43 3.18 15.56 -8.80
CA GLY A 43 4.17 14.57 -9.25
C GLY A 43 3.62 13.14 -9.34
N THR A 44 2.38 12.92 -9.74
CA THR A 44 1.78 11.57 -9.75
C THR A 44 2.05 10.81 -11.07
N PRO A 45 2.06 9.46 -11.06
CA PRO A 45 2.18 8.67 -12.30
C PRO A 45 1.04 8.94 -13.29
N SER A 46 -0.12 9.36 -12.79
CA SER A 46 -1.31 9.64 -13.59
C SER A 46 -1.15 10.84 -14.51
N VAL A 47 -0.37 11.86 -14.11
CA VAL A 47 -0.03 12.99 -14.99
C VAL A 47 0.71 12.48 -16.22
N TRP A 48 1.73 11.65 -16.01
CA TRP A 48 2.50 11.06 -17.11
C TRP A 48 1.67 10.15 -18.01
N THR A 49 0.87 9.24 -17.42
CA THR A 49 0.03 8.34 -18.23
C THR A 49 -1.02 9.09 -19.04
N THR A 50 -1.57 10.19 -18.50
CA THR A 50 -2.51 11.06 -19.23
C THR A 50 -1.82 11.79 -20.37
N CYS A 51 -0.63 12.35 -20.15
CA CYS A 51 0.18 12.96 -21.21
C CYS A 51 0.53 11.95 -22.31
N LEU A 52 0.92 10.74 -21.92
CA LEU A 52 1.26 9.69 -22.88
C LEU A 52 0.01 9.25 -23.68
N LEU A 53 -1.16 9.14 -23.04
CA LEU A 53 -2.43 8.90 -23.72
C LEU A 53 -2.73 10.02 -24.75
N PHE A 54 -2.58 11.28 -24.36
CA PHE A 54 -2.76 12.42 -25.27
C PHE A 54 -1.87 12.30 -26.50
N PHE A 55 -0.57 12.09 -26.29
CA PHE A 55 0.42 11.97 -27.35
C PHE A 55 0.16 10.75 -28.25
N GLN A 56 -0.36 9.64 -27.71
CA GLN A 56 -0.77 8.47 -28.50
C GLN A 56 -2.03 8.74 -29.32
N CYS A 57 -3.01 9.44 -28.76
CA CYS A 57 -4.22 9.83 -29.49
C CYS A 57 -3.90 10.80 -30.63
N LEU A 58 -3.00 11.77 -30.41
CA LEU A 58 -2.54 12.64 -31.49
C LEU A 58 -1.65 11.92 -32.50
N LEU A 59 -0.82 10.96 -32.09
CA LEU A 59 -0.09 10.10 -33.02
C LEU A 59 -1.06 9.34 -33.92
N LEU A 60 -2.13 8.76 -33.36
CA LEU A 60 -3.23 8.17 -34.11
C LEU A 60 -3.89 9.18 -35.06
N GLY A 61 -4.18 10.39 -34.59
CA GLY A 61 -4.71 11.48 -35.42
C GLY A 61 -3.81 11.84 -36.60
N GLY A 62 -2.49 11.98 -36.37
CA GLY A 62 -1.51 12.30 -37.40
C GLY A 62 -1.37 11.17 -38.43
N TYR A 63 -1.43 9.92 -37.98
CA TYR A 63 -1.39 8.75 -38.85
C TYR A 63 -2.69 8.60 -39.66
N ALA A 64 -3.84 8.90 -39.06
CA ALA A 64 -5.13 8.94 -39.74
C ALA A 64 -5.14 10.03 -40.82
N TYR A 65 -4.66 11.24 -40.48
CA TYR A 65 -4.45 12.31 -41.44
C TYR A 65 -3.55 11.87 -42.60
N ALA A 66 -2.39 11.27 -42.33
CA ALA A 66 -1.49 10.79 -43.38
C ALA A 66 -2.16 9.72 -44.26
N HIS A 67 -2.87 8.76 -43.66
CA HIS A 67 -3.59 7.71 -44.40
C HIS A 67 -4.68 8.30 -45.31
N LEU A 68 -5.49 9.22 -44.81
CA LEU A 68 -6.54 9.89 -45.60
C LEU A 68 -5.93 10.75 -46.70
N LEU A 69 -4.86 11.49 -46.41
CA LEU A 69 -4.17 12.34 -47.38
C LEU A 69 -3.60 11.52 -48.55
N THR A 70 -3.07 10.31 -48.29
CA THR A 70 -2.51 9.45 -49.35
C THR A 70 -3.51 9.00 -50.42
N ARG A 71 -4.83 9.24 -50.21
CA ARG A 71 -5.89 9.00 -51.20
C ARG A 71 -6.02 10.12 -52.24
N LEU A 72 -5.42 11.29 -51.99
CA LEU A 72 -5.40 12.41 -52.93
C LEU A 72 -4.22 12.30 -53.90
N PRO A 73 -4.27 13.00 -55.05
CA PRO A 73 -3.13 13.14 -55.95
C PRO A 73 -1.90 13.76 -55.26
N MET A 74 -0.69 13.32 -55.63
CA MET A 74 0.56 13.65 -54.90
C MET A 74 0.81 15.17 -54.76
N ARG A 75 0.46 15.95 -55.78
CA ARG A 75 0.54 17.42 -55.74
C ARG A 75 -0.38 18.04 -54.65
N LYS A 76 -1.61 17.52 -54.50
CA LYS A 76 -2.54 17.98 -53.46
C LYS A 76 -2.03 17.58 -52.07
N GLN A 77 -1.44 16.39 -51.94
CA GLN A 77 -0.83 15.96 -50.68
C GLN A 77 0.26 16.95 -50.22
N ALA A 78 1.17 17.31 -51.12
CA ALA A 78 2.26 18.26 -50.83
C ALA A 78 1.71 19.63 -50.41
N ILE A 79 0.74 20.18 -51.14
CA ILE A 79 0.15 21.51 -50.85
C ILE A 79 -0.53 21.50 -49.48
N VAL A 80 -1.43 20.53 -49.22
CA VAL A 80 -2.17 20.44 -47.95
C VAL A 80 -1.21 20.31 -46.76
N HIS A 81 -0.17 19.49 -46.90
CA HIS A 81 0.80 19.31 -45.82
C HIS A 81 1.70 20.54 -45.61
N MET A 82 2.10 21.27 -46.67
CA MET A 82 2.82 22.54 -46.55
C MET A 82 2.00 23.62 -45.85
N VAL A 83 0.70 23.72 -46.14
CA VAL A 83 -0.22 24.64 -45.42
C VAL A 83 -0.29 24.27 -43.95
N LEU A 84 -0.40 22.98 -43.64
CA LEU A 84 -0.45 22.51 -42.26
C LEU A 84 0.87 22.77 -41.51
N LEU A 85 2.03 22.59 -42.18
CA LEU A 85 3.35 22.94 -41.65
C LEU A 85 3.42 24.44 -41.32
N ALA A 86 2.98 25.31 -42.22
CA ALA A 86 2.95 26.76 -41.97
C ALA A 86 2.02 27.13 -40.80
N ALA A 87 0.84 26.52 -40.71
CA ALA A 87 -0.09 26.73 -39.61
C ALA A 87 0.50 26.31 -38.26
N SER A 88 1.29 25.23 -38.21
CA SER A 88 1.93 24.78 -36.96
C SER A 88 2.95 25.78 -36.40
N LEU A 89 3.57 26.61 -37.25
CA LEU A 89 4.53 27.61 -36.82
C LEU A 89 3.87 28.79 -36.08
N LEU A 90 2.56 28.98 -36.22
CA LEU A 90 1.79 30.01 -35.51
C LEU A 90 1.67 29.75 -34.00
N PHE A 91 1.99 28.53 -33.56
CA PHE A 91 1.94 28.11 -32.15
C PHE A 91 3.27 28.30 -31.41
N LEU A 92 4.27 28.91 -32.07
CA LEU A 92 5.57 29.19 -31.44
C LEU A 92 5.55 30.55 -30.69
N PRO A 93 6.15 30.64 -29.49
CA PRO A 93 6.75 29.56 -28.71
C PRO A 93 5.69 28.70 -28.00
N ILE A 94 5.95 27.40 -27.86
CA ILE A 94 5.06 26.39 -27.24
C ILE A 94 4.98 26.50 -25.70
N ARG A 95 4.69 27.69 -25.18
CA ARG A 95 4.57 27.97 -23.75
C ARG A 95 3.10 27.91 -23.31
N PRO A 96 2.75 27.05 -22.32
CA PRO A 96 1.43 27.10 -21.70
C PRO A 96 1.17 28.47 -21.06
N SER A 97 0.06 29.11 -21.43
CA SER A 97 -0.34 30.38 -20.82
C SER A 97 -0.87 30.16 -19.40
N GLU A 98 -0.61 31.10 -18.49
CA GLU A 98 -1.13 31.04 -17.11
C GLU A 98 -2.65 31.07 -17.03
N ALA A 99 -3.34 31.62 -18.04
CA ALA A 99 -4.80 31.57 -18.16
C ALA A 99 -5.37 30.15 -18.30
N LEU A 100 -4.53 29.14 -18.59
CA LEU A 100 -4.92 27.73 -18.71
C LEU A 100 -4.55 26.92 -17.45
N GLN A 101 -4.19 27.59 -16.34
CA GLN A 101 -3.98 26.91 -15.06
C GLN A 101 -5.26 26.18 -14.62
N PRO A 102 -5.12 24.98 -14.02
CA PRO A 102 -6.27 24.20 -13.60
C PRO A 102 -7.02 24.86 -12.45
N GLU A 103 -8.36 24.84 -12.53
CA GLU A 103 -9.20 25.24 -11.40
C GLU A 103 -9.17 24.18 -10.29
N PRO A 104 -9.10 24.59 -9.01
CA PRO A 104 -9.16 23.67 -7.87
C PRO A 104 -10.41 22.78 -7.90
N GLY A 105 -10.23 21.46 -7.77
CA GLY A 105 -11.32 20.48 -7.67
C GLY A 105 -11.90 19.97 -8.99
N GLY A 106 -11.41 20.40 -10.15
CA GLY A 106 -11.79 19.83 -11.45
C GLY A 106 -11.15 18.47 -11.74
N ASN A 107 -11.58 17.79 -12.81
CA ASN A 107 -10.96 16.52 -13.24
C ASN A 107 -9.56 16.78 -13.82
N PRO A 108 -8.46 16.35 -13.16
CA PRO A 108 -7.10 16.68 -13.57
C PRO A 108 -6.75 16.11 -14.95
N ALA A 109 -7.21 14.89 -15.26
CA ALA A 109 -6.92 14.24 -16.53
C ALA A 109 -7.52 15.03 -17.70
N TRP A 110 -8.77 15.46 -17.58
CA TRP A 110 -9.43 16.26 -18.61
C TRP A 110 -8.74 17.62 -18.82
N GLN A 111 -8.38 18.30 -17.73
CA GLN A 111 -7.67 19.59 -17.80
C GLN A 111 -6.30 19.46 -18.48
N ILE A 112 -5.54 18.40 -18.21
CA ILE A 112 -4.29 18.09 -18.93
C ILE A 112 -4.55 17.92 -20.44
N LEU A 113 -5.58 17.16 -20.83
CA LEU A 113 -5.89 16.94 -22.25
C LEU A 113 -6.23 18.25 -22.97
N VAL A 114 -7.04 19.13 -22.36
CA VAL A 114 -7.39 20.44 -22.92
C VAL A 114 -6.17 21.35 -23.02
N LEU A 115 -5.37 21.40 -21.96
CA LEU A 115 -4.14 22.19 -21.91
C LEU A 115 -3.16 21.79 -23.02
N LEU A 116 -2.91 20.49 -23.17
CA LEU A 116 -2.01 19.97 -24.21
C LEU A 116 -2.58 20.19 -25.62
N ALA A 117 -3.89 20.03 -25.80
CA ALA A 117 -4.56 20.28 -27.08
C ALA A 117 -4.40 21.75 -27.53
N ALA A 118 -4.58 22.70 -26.61
CA ALA A 118 -4.48 24.12 -26.89
C ALA A 118 -3.04 24.60 -27.14
N THR A 119 -2.04 23.97 -26.50
CA THR A 119 -0.65 24.45 -26.51
C THR A 119 0.22 23.77 -27.57
N ILE A 120 0.23 22.44 -27.62
CA ILE A 120 1.14 21.66 -28.47
C ILE A 120 0.41 20.78 -29.49
N GLY A 121 -0.92 20.76 -29.47
CA GLY A 121 -1.72 19.83 -30.26
C GLY A 121 -1.43 19.87 -31.77
N LEU A 122 -1.46 21.06 -32.38
CA LEU A 122 -1.22 21.19 -33.82
C LEU A 122 0.24 20.90 -34.22
N PRO A 123 1.28 21.49 -33.59
CA PRO A 123 2.67 21.12 -33.88
C PRO A 123 2.95 19.62 -33.75
N TYR A 124 2.39 18.98 -32.72
CA TYR A 124 2.55 17.54 -32.52
C TYR A 124 1.84 16.71 -33.60
N LEU A 125 0.63 17.11 -34.02
CA LEU A 125 -0.11 16.47 -35.12
C LEU A 125 0.68 16.50 -36.44
N VAL A 126 1.34 17.64 -36.72
CA VAL A 126 2.18 17.80 -37.92
C VAL A 126 3.40 16.88 -37.88
N LEU A 127 4.17 16.93 -36.78
CA LEU A 127 5.34 16.08 -36.60
C LEU A 127 4.99 14.59 -36.70
N SER A 128 3.87 14.17 -36.09
CA SER A 128 3.42 12.77 -36.08
C SER A 128 2.96 12.28 -37.44
N SER A 129 2.31 13.13 -38.24
CA SER A 129 1.87 12.76 -39.59
C SER A 129 3.02 12.60 -40.59
N THR A 130 4.15 13.24 -40.35
CA THR A 130 5.23 13.37 -41.34
C THR A 130 5.93 12.02 -41.59
N GLY A 131 6.17 11.22 -40.56
CA GLY A 131 6.85 9.92 -40.69
C GLY A 131 6.15 8.97 -41.69
N PRO A 132 4.87 8.60 -41.47
CA PRO A 132 4.11 7.76 -42.39
C PRO A 132 3.96 8.35 -43.79
N LEU A 133 3.76 9.66 -43.90
CA LEU A 133 3.56 10.35 -45.19
C LEU A 133 4.84 10.33 -46.04
N ILE A 134 5.97 10.70 -45.45
CA ILE A 134 7.28 10.69 -46.12
C ILE A 134 7.70 9.25 -46.49
N GLN A 135 7.39 8.25 -45.66
CA GLN A 135 7.62 6.84 -46.01
C GLN A 135 6.73 6.36 -47.16
N SER A 136 5.48 6.83 -47.25
CA SER A 136 4.60 6.56 -48.39
C SER A 136 5.11 7.22 -49.67
N TRP A 137 5.63 8.44 -49.60
CA TRP A 137 6.24 9.10 -50.76
C TRP A 137 7.52 8.38 -51.20
N PHE A 138 8.32 7.92 -50.25
CA PHE A 138 9.51 7.11 -50.52
C PHE A 138 9.17 5.81 -51.25
N SER A 139 8.15 5.06 -50.78
CA SER A 139 7.78 3.78 -51.41
C SER A 139 7.20 3.94 -52.82
N ARG A 140 6.54 5.07 -53.10
CA ARG A 140 6.02 5.40 -54.43
C ARG A 140 7.12 5.86 -55.39
N LYS A 141 8.08 6.65 -54.91
CA LYS A 141 9.20 7.16 -55.72
C LYS A 141 10.28 6.10 -56.00
N PHE A 142 10.50 5.17 -55.08
CA PHE A 142 11.54 4.14 -55.18
C PHE A 142 10.93 2.73 -55.09
N ALA A 143 10.25 2.33 -56.16
CA ALA A 143 9.65 1.01 -56.28
C ALA A 143 10.68 -0.12 -56.05
N GLY A 144 10.31 -1.16 -55.30
CA GLY A 144 11.17 -2.31 -55.00
C GLY A 144 12.06 -2.19 -53.76
N ARG A 145 12.13 -1.02 -53.09
CA ARG A 145 12.82 -0.88 -51.79
C ARG A 145 11.86 -0.95 -50.61
N SER A 146 12.28 -1.66 -49.56
CA SER A 146 11.48 -1.79 -48.33
C SER A 146 11.52 -0.50 -47.50
N PRO A 147 10.38 0.17 -47.24
CA PRO A 147 10.34 1.40 -46.43
C PRO A 147 10.46 1.12 -44.92
N TYR A 148 10.30 -0.13 -44.48
CA TYR A 148 10.21 -0.49 -43.06
C TYR A 148 11.46 -0.16 -42.23
N ARG A 149 12.65 -0.07 -42.85
CA ARG A 149 13.87 0.38 -42.16
C ARG A 149 13.83 1.87 -41.79
N LEU A 150 13.09 2.68 -42.55
CA LEU A 150 12.88 4.09 -42.20
C LEU A 150 12.00 4.24 -40.96
N TYR A 151 11.13 3.26 -40.67
CA TYR A 151 10.41 3.19 -39.41
C TYR A 151 11.35 2.93 -38.23
N ALA A 152 12.35 2.05 -38.38
CA ALA A 152 13.39 1.86 -37.36
C ALA A 152 14.22 3.15 -37.16
N LEU A 153 14.58 3.86 -38.23
CA LEU A 153 15.28 5.15 -38.15
C LEU A 153 14.46 6.22 -37.40
N SER A 154 13.15 6.28 -37.63
CA SER A 154 12.24 7.14 -36.87
C SER A 154 12.31 6.84 -35.37
N ASN A 155 12.25 5.56 -34.98
CA ASN A 155 12.31 5.16 -33.58
C ASN A 155 13.70 5.41 -32.94
N ILE A 156 14.79 5.35 -33.72
CA ILE A 156 16.13 5.79 -33.26
C ILE A 156 16.09 7.28 -32.90
N GLY A 157 15.51 8.13 -33.77
CA GLY A 157 15.33 9.55 -33.48
C GLY A 157 14.51 9.78 -32.20
N SER A 158 13.40 9.05 -32.04
CA SER A 158 12.56 9.08 -30.84
C SER A 158 13.31 8.68 -29.56
N MET A 159 14.09 7.59 -29.61
CA MET A 159 14.85 7.10 -28.46
C MET A 159 15.99 8.05 -28.08
N LEU A 160 16.70 8.59 -29.07
CA LEU A 160 17.75 9.59 -28.82
C LEU A 160 17.17 10.87 -28.21
N ALA A 161 16.01 11.34 -28.65
CA ALA A 161 15.34 12.48 -28.03
C ALA A 161 15.06 12.27 -26.54
N LEU A 162 14.58 11.07 -26.17
CA LEU A 162 14.28 10.71 -24.79
C LEU A 162 15.52 10.56 -23.91
N ILE A 163 16.61 9.99 -24.44
CA ILE A 163 17.85 9.80 -23.70
C ILE A 163 18.60 11.14 -23.58
N THR A 164 18.70 11.91 -24.65
CA THR A 164 19.44 13.18 -24.63
C THR A 164 18.79 14.21 -23.71
N TYR A 165 17.47 14.19 -23.52
CA TYR A 165 16.79 15.16 -22.68
C TYR A 165 17.29 15.20 -21.22
N PRO A 166 17.18 14.13 -20.40
CA PRO A 166 17.61 14.15 -19.00
C PRO A 166 19.13 14.26 -18.81
N PHE A 167 19.93 13.82 -19.78
CA PHE A 167 21.39 13.74 -19.63
C PHE A 167 22.17 14.91 -20.24
N LEU A 168 21.66 15.53 -21.32
CA LEU A 168 22.37 16.57 -22.06
C LEU A 168 21.61 17.89 -22.15
N VAL A 169 20.27 17.86 -22.10
CA VAL A 169 19.46 19.08 -22.22
C VAL A 169 19.14 19.64 -20.85
N GLU A 170 18.47 18.85 -20.02
CA GLU A 170 17.96 19.26 -18.72
C GLU A 170 19.03 19.78 -17.75
N PRO A 171 20.20 19.13 -17.57
CA PRO A 171 21.18 19.57 -16.57
C PRO A 171 21.89 20.87 -16.92
N TYR A 172 21.92 21.22 -18.21
CA TYR A 172 22.79 22.28 -18.75
C TYR A 172 22.04 23.46 -19.35
N THR A 173 20.70 23.42 -19.43
CA THR A 173 19.92 24.47 -20.11
C THR A 173 18.69 24.88 -19.30
N THR A 174 18.35 26.18 -19.34
CA THR A 174 17.13 26.70 -18.72
C THR A 174 15.88 26.28 -19.49
N ARG A 175 14.72 26.29 -18.82
CA ARG A 175 13.41 25.98 -19.44
C ARG A 175 13.09 26.89 -20.64
N ASN A 176 13.47 28.17 -20.57
CA ASN A 176 13.29 29.13 -21.67
C ASN A 176 14.18 28.79 -22.88
N THR A 177 15.45 28.46 -22.64
CA THR A 177 16.39 28.04 -23.70
C THR A 177 15.91 26.78 -24.40
N GLN A 178 15.33 25.83 -23.65
CA GLN A 178 14.79 24.59 -24.20
C GLN A 178 13.62 24.85 -25.18
N VAL A 179 12.66 25.70 -24.79
CA VAL A 179 11.51 26.05 -25.65
C VAL A 179 11.96 26.73 -26.94
N TRP A 180 12.88 27.69 -26.86
CA TRP A 180 13.37 28.40 -28.06
C TRP A 180 14.21 27.49 -28.95
N SER A 181 15.08 26.65 -28.38
CA SER A 181 15.86 25.66 -29.14
C SER A 181 14.97 24.68 -29.88
N TRP A 182 13.91 24.18 -29.22
CA TRP A 182 12.93 23.29 -29.85
C TRP A 182 12.13 24.01 -30.95
N SER A 183 11.73 25.26 -30.71
CA SER A 183 11.00 26.10 -31.67
C SER A 183 11.84 26.35 -32.94
N PHE A 184 13.13 26.65 -32.78
CA PHE A 184 14.08 26.75 -33.88
C PHE A 184 14.20 25.43 -34.64
N GLY A 185 14.30 24.30 -33.92
CA GLY A 185 14.28 22.97 -34.51
C GLY A 185 13.05 22.72 -35.38
N LEU A 186 11.86 23.13 -34.93
CA LEU A 186 10.61 22.99 -35.70
C LEU A 186 10.64 23.82 -36.99
N VAL A 187 11.17 25.05 -36.96
CA VAL A 187 11.32 25.89 -38.16
C VAL A 187 12.26 25.22 -39.18
N VAL A 188 13.42 24.73 -38.73
CA VAL A 188 14.38 24.01 -39.58
C VAL A 188 13.72 22.76 -40.18
N PHE A 189 13.01 21.99 -39.37
CA PHE A 189 12.25 20.82 -39.82
C PHE A 189 11.21 21.20 -40.89
N ALA A 190 10.45 22.28 -40.69
CA ALA A 190 9.43 22.72 -41.62
C ALA A 190 10.02 23.10 -42.99
N ILE A 191 11.19 23.76 -43.01
CA ILE A 191 11.91 24.09 -44.25
C ILE A 191 12.35 22.82 -44.98
N VAL A 192 12.99 21.89 -44.27
CA VAL A 192 13.49 20.63 -44.87
C VAL A 192 12.32 19.76 -45.37
N CYS A 193 11.27 19.61 -44.57
CA CYS A 193 10.07 18.86 -44.95
C CYS A 193 9.35 19.51 -46.14
N GLY A 194 9.22 20.84 -46.13
CA GLY A 194 8.66 21.62 -47.23
C GLY A 194 9.42 21.42 -48.54
N ALA A 195 10.76 21.42 -48.49
CA ALA A 195 11.60 21.12 -49.66
C ALA A 195 11.38 19.69 -50.20
N VAL A 196 11.25 18.70 -49.31
CA VAL A 196 10.93 17.31 -49.72
C VAL A 196 9.53 17.25 -50.35
N ALA A 197 8.52 17.87 -49.74
CA ALA A 197 7.15 17.91 -50.25
C ALA A 197 7.07 18.60 -51.62
N TRP A 198 7.79 19.72 -51.78
CA TRP A 198 7.90 20.45 -53.04
C TRP A 198 8.49 19.57 -54.14
N ASN A 199 9.55 18.82 -53.85
CA ASN A 199 10.16 17.89 -54.81
C ASN A 199 9.27 16.69 -55.17
N MET A 200 8.29 16.34 -54.34
CA MET A 200 7.36 15.24 -54.64
C MET A 200 6.23 15.65 -55.60
N ARG A 201 5.94 16.95 -55.75
CA ARG A 201 4.87 17.43 -56.65
C ARG A 201 5.11 17.11 -58.13
N GLU A 202 6.36 16.85 -58.50
CA GLU A 202 6.84 16.62 -59.87
C GLU A 202 6.90 15.13 -60.23
N VAL A 203 6.66 14.23 -59.28
CA VAL A 203 6.61 12.79 -59.53
C VAL A 203 5.32 12.48 -60.30
N LYS A 204 5.46 11.99 -61.54
CA LYS A 204 4.31 11.54 -62.35
C LYS A 204 3.61 10.37 -61.65
N GLU A 205 2.28 10.44 -61.61
CA GLU A 205 1.48 9.30 -61.17
C GLU A 205 1.66 8.16 -62.19
N PRO A 206 1.69 6.89 -61.74
CA PRO A 206 1.63 5.77 -62.68
C PRO A 206 0.38 5.94 -63.56
N GLU A 207 0.54 5.90 -64.88
CA GLU A 207 -0.60 5.67 -65.78
C GLU A 207 -1.29 4.38 -65.34
N GLU A 208 -2.62 4.34 -65.42
CA GLU A 208 -3.43 3.15 -65.07
C GLU A 208 -2.78 1.91 -65.68
N ILE A 209 -2.20 1.06 -64.83
CA ILE A 209 -1.68 -0.23 -65.25
C ILE A 209 -2.90 -1.10 -65.52
N ASP A 210 -2.98 -1.64 -66.74
CA ASP A 210 -3.91 -2.68 -67.16
C ASP A 210 -4.09 -3.75 -66.06
N GLU A 211 -5.31 -4.26 -65.93
CA GLU A 211 -5.83 -5.13 -64.86
C GLU A 211 -5.08 -6.48 -64.64
N GLU A 212 -3.90 -6.69 -65.20
CA GLU A 212 -3.12 -7.94 -65.14
C GLU A 212 -2.19 -8.08 -63.91
N GLU A 213 -2.03 -7.07 -63.05
CA GLU A 213 -1.30 -7.24 -61.78
C GLU A 213 -2.21 -7.84 -60.70
N ALA A 214 -2.00 -9.13 -60.40
CA ALA A 214 -2.84 -9.92 -59.48
C ALA A 214 -3.20 -9.13 -58.19
N PRO A 215 -4.49 -9.05 -57.80
CA PRO A 215 -4.93 -8.24 -56.68
C PRO A 215 -4.19 -8.65 -55.41
N ALA A 216 -3.53 -7.69 -54.75
CA ALA A 216 -2.78 -7.93 -53.53
C ALA A 216 -3.64 -8.72 -52.53
N PRO A 217 -3.13 -9.85 -51.99
CA PRO A 217 -3.96 -10.82 -51.28
C PRO A 217 -4.80 -10.16 -50.18
N ALA A 218 -6.05 -10.59 -50.06
CA ALA A 218 -6.96 -10.12 -49.02
C ALA A 218 -6.35 -10.42 -47.64
N ILE A 219 -6.16 -9.38 -46.82
CA ILE A 219 -5.64 -9.57 -45.46
C ILE A 219 -6.79 -9.98 -44.56
N SER A 220 -6.59 -11.07 -43.83
CA SER A 220 -7.57 -11.57 -42.87
C SER A 220 -7.92 -10.50 -41.82
N ARG A 221 -9.21 -10.35 -41.51
CA ARG A 221 -9.70 -9.50 -40.42
C ARG A 221 -9.02 -9.79 -39.07
N TRP A 222 -8.60 -11.04 -38.86
CA TRP A 222 -7.88 -11.44 -37.66
C TRP A 222 -6.44 -10.90 -37.63
N THR A 223 -5.78 -10.83 -38.79
CA THR A 223 -4.46 -10.19 -38.91
C THR A 223 -4.55 -8.69 -38.64
N MET A 224 -5.60 -8.02 -39.16
CA MET A 224 -5.87 -6.62 -38.85
C MET A 224 -6.15 -6.41 -37.36
N ALA A 225 -6.91 -7.30 -36.72
CA ALA A 225 -7.11 -7.26 -35.26
C ALA A 225 -5.78 -7.40 -34.50
N LEU A 226 -4.87 -8.29 -34.94
CA LEU A 226 -3.54 -8.43 -34.33
C LEU A 226 -2.66 -7.18 -34.53
N TRP A 227 -2.79 -6.47 -35.64
CA TRP A 227 -2.08 -5.19 -35.85
C TRP A 227 -2.48 -4.11 -34.85
N VAL A 228 -3.66 -4.25 -34.22
CA VAL A 228 -4.14 -3.37 -33.15
C VAL A 228 -3.81 -3.96 -31.78
N LEU A 229 -4.13 -5.23 -31.54
CA LEU A 229 -4.02 -5.85 -30.22
C LEU A 229 -2.59 -6.05 -29.73
N LEU A 230 -1.64 -6.38 -30.61
CA LEU A 230 -0.22 -6.54 -30.24
C LEU A 230 0.39 -5.22 -29.74
N PRO A 231 0.33 -4.09 -30.48
CA PRO A 231 0.81 -2.81 -29.96
C PRO A 231 -0.03 -2.28 -28.80
N ALA A 232 -1.33 -2.59 -28.71
CA ALA A 232 -2.13 -2.27 -27.52
C ALA A 232 -1.61 -2.95 -26.26
N CYS A 233 -1.27 -4.25 -26.36
CA CYS A 233 -0.68 -4.98 -25.25
C CYS A 233 0.70 -4.44 -24.86
N GLY A 234 1.59 -4.21 -25.84
CA GLY A 234 2.92 -3.65 -25.57
C GLY A 234 2.84 -2.28 -24.90
N THR A 235 1.90 -1.44 -25.33
CA THR A 235 1.69 -0.09 -24.76
C THR A 235 1.06 -0.14 -23.37
N ALA A 236 0.07 -1.01 -23.17
CA ALA A 236 -0.50 -1.24 -21.84
C ALA A 236 0.56 -1.75 -20.87
N GLN A 237 1.44 -2.65 -21.31
CA GLN A 237 2.54 -3.17 -20.50
C GLN A 237 3.57 -2.09 -20.16
N LEU A 238 3.93 -1.22 -21.13
CA LEU A 238 4.79 -0.05 -20.89
C LEU A 238 4.21 0.85 -19.78
N MET A 239 2.94 1.24 -19.92
CA MET A 239 2.32 2.17 -18.98
C MET A 239 2.11 1.54 -17.62
N ALA A 240 1.67 0.28 -17.57
CA ALA A 240 1.44 -0.43 -16.33
C ALA A 240 2.73 -0.78 -15.59
N ALA A 241 3.80 -1.17 -16.29
CA ALA A 241 5.12 -1.40 -15.68
C ALA A 241 5.70 -0.09 -15.13
N THR A 242 5.53 1.02 -15.87
CA THR A 242 5.94 2.35 -15.39
C THR A 242 5.18 2.72 -14.12
N ASN A 243 3.84 2.61 -14.11
CA ASN A 243 3.02 2.83 -12.92
C ASN A 243 3.51 1.98 -11.73
N LYS A 244 3.78 0.69 -11.96
CA LYS A 244 4.23 -0.23 -10.92
C LYS A 244 5.60 0.16 -10.34
N ILE A 245 6.57 0.49 -11.21
CA ILE A 245 7.89 0.97 -10.78
C ILE A 245 7.74 2.27 -10.00
N THR A 246 6.96 3.22 -10.49
CA THR A 246 6.78 4.52 -9.83
C THR A 246 6.05 4.44 -8.49
N GLN A 247 5.24 3.40 -8.25
CA GLN A 247 4.58 3.16 -6.96
C GLN A 247 5.50 2.53 -5.92
N ASP A 248 6.37 1.61 -6.33
CA ASP A 248 7.18 0.82 -5.39
C ASP A 248 8.56 1.44 -5.11
N VAL A 249 9.00 2.37 -5.96
CA VAL A 249 10.34 2.97 -5.99
C VAL A 249 10.25 4.47 -5.72
N ALA A 250 10.01 5.28 -6.74
CA ALA A 250 9.81 6.73 -6.59
C ALA A 250 9.23 7.29 -7.89
N ILE A 251 8.51 8.42 -7.82
CA ILE A 251 8.10 9.15 -9.03
C ILE A 251 9.19 10.14 -9.42
N ILE A 252 10.15 9.62 -10.17
CA ILE A 252 11.28 10.39 -10.72
C ILE A 252 11.14 10.34 -12.23
N PRO A 253 11.14 11.48 -12.95
CA PRO A 253 11.14 11.52 -14.40
C PRO A 253 12.18 10.58 -15.05
N PHE A 254 13.36 10.41 -14.44
CA PHE A 254 14.33 9.45 -14.96
C PHE A 254 13.80 8.00 -15.06
N LEU A 255 12.97 7.56 -14.12
CA LEU A 255 12.44 6.19 -14.06
C LEU A 255 11.40 5.88 -15.14
N TRP A 256 10.79 6.88 -15.80
CA TRP A 256 9.94 6.64 -16.98
C TRP A 256 10.71 6.60 -18.29
N VAL A 257 11.94 7.17 -18.35
CA VAL A 257 12.74 7.23 -19.59
C VAL A 257 13.22 5.83 -19.95
N LEU A 258 13.62 5.04 -18.96
CA LEU A 258 14.11 3.68 -19.15
C LEU A 258 13.04 2.73 -19.75
N PRO A 259 11.84 2.57 -19.16
CA PRO A 259 10.76 1.76 -19.74
C PRO A 259 10.42 2.16 -21.18
N LEU A 260 10.28 3.47 -21.43
CA LEU A 260 9.92 3.98 -22.76
C LEU A 260 11.06 3.75 -23.78
N SER A 261 12.32 3.89 -23.35
CA SER A 261 13.48 3.59 -24.20
C SER A 261 13.54 2.11 -24.56
N LEU A 262 13.26 1.20 -23.62
CA LEU A 262 13.20 -0.24 -23.88
C LEU A 262 12.04 -0.60 -24.83
N TYR A 263 10.89 0.06 -24.67
CA TYR A 263 9.78 -0.07 -25.60
C TYR A 263 10.17 0.36 -27.03
N LEU A 264 10.79 1.52 -27.22
CA LEU A 264 11.26 1.97 -28.53
C LEU A 264 12.38 1.10 -29.09
N LEU A 265 13.32 0.67 -28.24
CA LEU A 265 14.40 -0.23 -28.62
C LEU A 265 13.86 -1.53 -29.22
N SER A 266 12.78 -2.07 -28.66
CA SER A 266 12.15 -3.27 -29.22
C SER A 266 11.56 -3.04 -30.62
N PHE A 267 11.02 -1.86 -30.93
CA PHE A 267 10.63 -1.50 -32.29
C PHE A 267 11.84 -1.39 -33.23
N ILE A 268 12.91 -0.71 -32.80
CA ILE A 268 14.15 -0.53 -33.57
C ILE A 268 14.72 -1.91 -33.96
N ILE A 269 14.89 -2.78 -32.98
CA ILE A 269 15.48 -4.12 -33.16
C ILE A 269 14.58 -4.99 -34.05
N CYS A 270 13.27 -5.03 -33.80
CA CYS A 270 12.36 -5.90 -34.55
C CYS A 270 12.18 -5.45 -36.02
N PHE A 271 12.16 -4.15 -36.29
CA PHE A 271 11.96 -3.62 -37.64
C PHE A 271 13.26 -3.43 -38.45
N ASP A 272 14.43 -3.49 -37.80
CA ASP A 272 15.74 -3.54 -38.49
C ASP A 272 15.93 -4.85 -39.25
N SER A 273 15.76 -5.98 -38.56
CA SER A 273 16.03 -7.31 -39.12
C SER A 273 15.23 -8.43 -38.44
N PRO A 274 14.70 -9.40 -39.20
CA PRO A 274 13.96 -10.54 -38.64
C PRO A 274 14.80 -11.48 -37.75
N ARG A 275 16.14 -11.38 -37.79
CA ARG A 275 17.04 -12.26 -37.02
C ARG A 275 16.94 -12.09 -35.51
N TRP A 276 16.52 -10.91 -35.06
CA TRP A 276 16.57 -10.54 -33.64
C TRP A 276 15.43 -11.12 -32.82
N TYR A 277 14.32 -11.50 -33.45
CA TYR A 277 13.17 -12.07 -32.76
C TYR A 277 12.95 -13.53 -33.16
N SER A 278 13.00 -14.40 -32.15
CA SER A 278 12.69 -15.82 -32.27
C SER A 278 11.62 -16.21 -31.26
N ARG A 279 10.51 -16.77 -31.74
CA ARG A 279 9.40 -17.28 -30.91
C ARG A 279 9.88 -18.22 -29.82
N THR A 280 10.86 -19.09 -30.14
CA THR A 280 11.37 -20.10 -29.22
C THR A 280 12.11 -19.48 -28.03
N TRP A 281 13.03 -18.55 -28.29
CA TRP A 281 13.85 -17.98 -27.22
C TRP A 281 13.05 -16.99 -26.39
N PHE A 282 12.23 -16.15 -27.04
CA PHE A 282 11.43 -15.17 -26.32
C PHE A 282 10.27 -15.78 -25.53
N SER A 283 9.68 -16.92 -25.95
CA SER A 283 8.69 -17.62 -25.12
C SER A 283 9.30 -18.21 -23.84
N ARG A 284 10.54 -18.71 -23.89
CA ARG A 284 11.27 -19.17 -22.71
C ARG A 284 11.65 -18.01 -21.78
N ALA A 285 12.14 -16.92 -22.37
CA ALA A 285 12.44 -15.70 -21.63
C ALA A 285 11.18 -15.14 -20.93
N LEU A 286 10.02 -15.23 -21.58
CA LEU A 286 8.74 -14.81 -20.99
C LEU A 286 8.43 -15.58 -19.72
N TRP A 287 8.57 -16.91 -19.71
CA TRP A 287 8.34 -17.74 -18.51
C TRP A 287 9.29 -17.38 -17.36
N LEU A 288 10.58 -17.20 -17.67
CA LEU A 288 11.59 -16.81 -16.68
C LEU A 288 11.27 -15.42 -16.10
N SER A 289 10.86 -14.48 -16.97
CA SER A 289 10.47 -13.15 -16.53
C SER A 289 9.23 -13.17 -15.62
N TRP A 290 8.27 -14.04 -15.88
CA TRP A 290 7.09 -14.19 -15.02
C TRP A 290 7.45 -14.76 -13.66
N ALA A 291 8.30 -15.79 -13.61
CA ALA A 291 8.80 -16.33 -12.34
C ALA A 291 9.54 -15.26 -11.53
N ALA A 292 10.37 -14.45 -12.18
CA ALA A 292 11.07 -13.33 -11.54
C ALA A 292 10.10 -12.23 -11.05
N VAL A 293 9.09 -11.88 -11.85
CA VAL A 293 8.06 -10.91 -11.46
C VAL A 293 7.25 -11.41 -10.27
N ILE A 294 6.85 -12.69 -10.29
CA ILE A 294 6.18 -13.34 -9.15
C ILE A 294 7.03 -13.25 -7.90
N TRP A 295 8.31 -13.61 -7.99
CA TRP A 295 9.25 -13.50 -6.88
C TRP A 295 9.38 -12.05 -6.37
N ALA A 296 9.48 -11.06 -7.28
CA ALA A 296 9.61 -9.66 -6.92
C ALA A 296 8.35 -9.13 -6.22
N LEU A 297 7.17 -9.48 -6.75
CA LEU A 297 5.88 -9.17 -6.13
C LEU A 297 5.73 -9.85 -4.76
N HIS A 298 6.29 -11.05 -4.58
CA HIS A 298 6.24 -11.78 -3.31
C HIS A 298 7.09 -11.09 -2.25
N LYS A 299 8.32 -10.72 -2.63
CA LYS A 299 9.25 -10.04 -1.72
C LYS A 299 8.79 -8.62 -1.40
N GLY A 300 8.08 -7.96 -2.31
CA GLY A 300 7.53 -6.63 -2.09
C GLY A 300 8.61 -5.62 -1.67
N ALA A 301 8.39 -4.91 -0.56
CA ALA A 301 9.33 -3.91 -0.06
C ALA A 301 10.67 -4.46 0.44
N ASN A 302 10.76 -5.78 0.68
CA ASN A 302 11.98 -6.42 1.17
C ASN A 302 12.93 -6.82 0.04
N ALA A 303 12.52 -6.71 -1.23
CA ALA A 303 13.42 -6.89 -2.35
C ALA A 303 14.25 -5.63 -2.60
N ASP A 304 15.51 -5.82 -2.95
CA ASP A 304 16.37 -4.73 -3.41
C ASP A 304 15.72 -3.95 -4.58
N ILE A 305 15.85 -2.62 -4.51
CA ILE A 305 15.16 -1.70 -5.42
C ILE A 305 15.67 -1.81 -6.85
N ILE A 306 16.99 -1.98 -7.02
CA ILE A 306 17.63 -2.13 -8.32
C ILE A 306 17.15 -3.44 -8.94
N LEU A 307 17.08 -4.51 -8.13
CA LEU A 307 16.59 -5.80 -8.58
C LEU A 307 15.11 -5.74 -9.01
N GLN A 308 14.24 -5.01 -8.30
CA GLN A 308 12.85 -4.79 -8.73
C GLN A 308 12.78 -4.06 -10.08
N VAL A 309 13.54 -2.96 -10.22
CA VAL A 309 13.61 -2.18 -11.48
C VAL A 309 14.09 -3.06 -12.63
N VAL A 310 15.13 -3.88 -12.42
CA VAL A 310 15.67 -4.80 -13.43
C VAL A 310 14.61 -5.83 -13.84
N ILE A 311 13.94 -6.46 -12.88
CA ILE A 311 12.93 -7.51 -13.15
C ILE A 311 11.75 -6.95 -13.95
N PHE A 312 11.18 -5.81 -13.53
CA PHE A 312 10.02 -5.23 -14.22
C PHE A 312 10.37 -4.71 -15.62
N ASN A 313 11.53 -4.09 -15.79
CA ASN A 313 11.99 -3.64 -17.11
C ASN A 313 12.37 -4.79 -18.05
N ALA A 314 12.95 -5.87 -17.53
CA ALA A 314 13.23 -7.08 -18.31
C ALA A 314 11.93 -7.72 -18.80
N ALA A 315 10.92 -7.86 -17.92
CA ALA A 315 9.60 -8.37 -18.28
C ALA A 315 8.92 -7.49 -19.33
N LEU A 316 8.99 -6.17 -19.19
CA LEU A 316 8.52 -5.20 -20.19
C LEU A 316 9.18 -5.42 -21.55
N PHE A 317 10.52 -5.44 -21.59
CA PHE A 317 11.27 -5.57 -22.83
C PHE A 317 10.97 -6.89 -23.53
N ILE A 318 10.92 -8.01 -22.80
CA ILE A 318 10.58 -9.33 -23.34
C ILE A 318 9.17 -9.35 -23.92
N GLY A 319 8.18 -8.79 -23.20
CA GLY A 319 6.80 -8.69 -23.67
C GLY A 319 6.67 -7.84 -24.94
N CYS A 320 7.37 -6.69 -24.99
CA CYS A 320 7.40 -5.82 -26.15
C CYS A 320 8.09 -6.47 -27.36
N MET A 321 9.20 -7.19 -27.14
CA MET A 321 9.87 -7.95 -28.20
C MET A 321 8.96 -9.01 -28.83
N ILE A 322 8.13 -9.68 -28.04
CA ILE A 322 7.11 -10.60 -28.54
C ILE A 322 6.06 -9.84 -29.38
N CYS A 323 5.48 -8.78 -28.83
CA CYS A 323 4.44 -8.02 -29.50
C CYS A 323 4.93 -7.42 -30.82
N HIS A 324 6.07 -6.71 -30.80
CA HIS A 324 6.63 -6.02 -31.96
C HIS A 324 7.28 -6.99 -32.95
N GLY A 325 7.87 -8.09 -32.47
CA GLY A 325 8.43 -9.15 -33.30
C GLY A 325 7.35 -9.86 -34.12
N GLU A 326 6.22 -10.23 -33.50
CA GLU A 326 5.07 -10.79 -34.23
C GLU A 326 4.44 -9.77 -35.18
N LEU A 327 4.32 -8.51 -34.74
CA LEU A 327 3.81 -7.42 -35.56
C LEU A 327 4.64 -7.26 -36.85
N TYR A 328 5.97 -7.22 -36.76
CA TYR A 328 6.86 -7.17 -37.93
C TYR A 328 6.71 -8.37 -38.86
N ARG A 329 6.48 -9.58 -38.31
CA ARG A 329 6.22 -10.80 -39.12
C ARG A 329 4.88 -10.75 -39.85
N LEU A 330 3.90 -10.03 -39.30
CA LEU A 330 2.55 -9.85 -39.86
C LEU A 330 2.44 -8.63 -40.80
N ARG A 331 3.55 -7.92 -41.07
CA ARG A 331 3.54 -6.70 -41.88
C ARG A 331 3.00 -6.96 -43.31
N PRO A 332 2.24 -6.03 -43.90
CA PRO A 332 1.75 -6.18 -45.27
C PRO A 332 2.78 -5.75 -46.32
N PRO A 333 2.46 -5.94 -47.62
CA PRO A 333 3.17 -5.25 -48.71
C PRO A 333 3.10 -3.72 -48.56
N ALA A 334 4.07 -3.00 -49.14
CA ALA A 334 4.22 -1.55 -49.01
C ALA A 334 2.99 -0.74 -49.47
N ILE A 335 2.14 -1.31 -50.33
CA ILE A 335 0.89 -0.67 -50.78
C ILE A 335 -0.11 -0.39 -49.64
N ARG A 336 -0.06 -1.16 -48.55
CA ARG A 336 -0.93 -0.98 -47.36
C ARG A 336 -0.16 -0.38 -46.17
N LEU A 337 0.98 0.26 -46.41
CA LEU A 337 1.88 0.78 -45.37
C LEU A 337 1.18 1.77 -44.40
N THR A 338 0.46 2.76 -44.93
CA THR A 338 -0.20 3.78 -44.09
C THR A 338 -1.36 3.20 -43.29
N GLN A 339 -2.09 2.22 -43.84
CA GLN A 339 -3.14 1.49 -43.12
C GLN A 339 -2.56 0.68 -41.95
N TYR A 340 -1.42 0.02 -42.19
CA TYR A 340 -0.72 -0.76 -41.17
C TYR A 340 -0.24 0.13 -40.02
N PHE A 341 0.43 1.25 -40.33
CA PHE A 341 0.86 2.21 -39.32
C PHE A 341 -0.34 2.80 -38.56
N LEU A 342 -1.43 3.14 -39.25
CA LEU A 342 -2.66 3.60 -38.60
C LEU A 342 -3.17 2.59 -37.57
N MET A 343 -3.22 1.30 -37.91
CA MET A 343 -3.63 0.25 -36.96
C MET A 343 -2.65 0.09 -35.78
N ILE A 344 -1.34 0.24 -36.01
CA ILE A 344 -0.34 0.25 -34.93
C ILE A 344 -0.59 1.41 -33.97
N SER A 345 -0.79 2.63 -34.49
CA SER A 345 -1.07 3.81 -33.68
C SER A 345 -2.41 3.70 -32.93
N ALA A 346 -3.42 3.08 -33.55
CA ALA A 346 -4.70 2.79 -32.90
C ALA A 346 -4.54 1.80 -31.74
N GLY A 347 -3.72 0.77 -31.94
CA GLY A 347 -3.34 -0.15 -30.86
C GLY A 347 -2.65 0.58 -29.71
N GLY A 348 -1.66 1.42 -30.01
CA GLY A 348 -0.99 2.25 -29.00
C GLY A 348 -1.97 3.08 -28.18
N ALA A 349 -2.84 3.85 -28.84
CA ALA A 349 -3.87 4.65 -28.17
C ALA A 349 -4.85 3.82 -27.33
N LEU A 350 -5.25 2.63 -27.80
CA LEU A 350 -6.12 1.72 -27.05
C LEU A 350 -5.44 1.17 -25.78
N GLY A 351 -4.15 0.81 -25.88
CA GLY A 351 -3.36 0.37 -24.73
C GLY A 351 -3.23 1.47 -23.68
N GLY A 352 -2.98 2.71 -24.10
CA GLY A 352 -2.94 3.85 -23.19
C GLY A 352 -4.29 4.23 -22.61
N LEU A 353 -5.36 4.15 -23.40
CA LEU A 353 -6.72 4.41 -22.94
C LEU A 353 -7.11 3.42 -21.83
N PHE A 354 -6.73 2.15 -22.01
CA PHE A 354 -6.94 1.12 -21.00
C PHE A 354 -6.27 1.47 -19.67
N VAL A 355 -4.97 1.82 -19.68
CA VAL A 355 -4.22 2.06 -18.44
C VAL A 355 -4.57 3.40 -17.79
N ALA A 356 -4.70 4.47 -18.57
CA ALA A 356 -4.87 5.83 -18.03
C ALA A 356 -6.30 6.13 -17.57
N LEU A 357 -7.34 5.58 -18.25
CA LEU A 357 -8.73 5.92 -17.96
C LEU A 357 -9.59 4.73 -17.57
N VAL A 358 -9.49 3.59 -18.27
CA VAL A 358 -10.38 2.45 -18.02
C VAL A 358 -10.01 1.68 -16.75
N ALA A 359 -8.73 1.41 -16.52
CA ALA A 359 -8.26 0.65 -15.37
C ALA A 359 -8.60 1.31 -14.02
N PRO A 360 -8.41 2.63 -13.82
CA PRO A 360 -8.83 3.31 -12.59
C PRO A 360 -10.34 3.27 -12.33
N LEU A 361 -11.17 3.23 -13.39
CA LEU A 361 -12.63 3.17 -13.27
C LEU A 361 -13.16 1.77 -12.93
N ILE A 362 -12.46 0.72 -13.40
CA ILE A 362 -12.87 -0.68 -13.20
C ILE A 362 -12.25 -1.29 -11.94
N PHE A 363 -10.99 -0.95 -11.64
CA PHE A 363 -10.23 -1.60 -10.59
C PHE A 363 -9.98 -0.65 -9.42
N ALA A 364 -10.32 -1.09 -8.21
CA ALA A 364 -9.98 -0.37 -6.98
C ALA A 364 -8.46 -0.35 -6.65
N ASP A 365 -7.66 -1.12 -7.39
CA ASP A 365 -6.21 -1.26 -7.20
C ASP A 365 -5.49 -1.38 -8.56
N TYR A 366 -4.16 -1.40 -8.58
CA TYR A 366 -3.34 -1.40 -9.81
C TYR A 366 -3.24 -2.77 -10.50
N TRP A 367 -4.34 -3.21 -11.11
CA TRP A 367 -4.43 -4.51 -11.80
C TRP A 367 -3.93 -4.51 -13.24
N GLU A 368 -3.77 -3.34 -13.87
CA GLU A 368 -3.35 -3.21 -15.27
C GLU A 368 -2.01 -3.91 -15.59
N PHE A 369 -1.08 -3.98 -14.63
CA PHE A 369 0.21 -4.65 -14.83
C PHE A 369 0.03 -6.16 -14.99
N HIS A 370 -0.75 -6.77 -14.10
CA HIS A 370 -1.09 -8.19 -14.16
C HIS A 370 -1.88 -8.52 -15.43
N VAL A 371 -2.89 -7.70 -15.75
CA VAL A 371 -3.73 -7.89 -16.94
C VAL A 371 -2.91 -7.78 -18.23
N SER A 372 -2.02 -6.79 -18.35
CA SER A 372 -1.16 -6.64 -19.54
C SER A 372 -0.17 -7.79 -19.69
N LEU A 373 0.40 -8.30 -18.59
CA LEU A 373 1.32 -9.43 -18.60
C LEU A 373 0.62 -10.72 -19.08
N TRP A 374 -0.58 -11.02 -18.57
CA TRP A 374 -1.38 -12.16 -19.01
C TRP A 374 -1.90 -11.98 -20.44
N GLY A 375 -2.30 -10.75 -20.78
CA GLY A 375 -2.71 -10.38 -22.13
C GLY A 375 -1.63 -10.68 -23.18
N GLY A 376 -0.36 -10.41 -22.86
CA GLY A 376 0.77 -10.74 -23.74
C GLY A 376 0.92 -12.25 -23.97
N GLY A 377 0.79 -13.05 -22.92
CA GLY A 377 0.78 -14.52 -23.02
C GLY A 377 -0.41 -15.04 -23.83
N ALA A 378 -1.61 -14.50 -23.61
CA ALA A 378 -2.82 -14.87 -24.34
C ALA A 378 -2.72 -14.51 -25.83
N LEU A 379 -2.22 -13.32 -26.16
CA LEU A 379 -2.03 -12.89 -27.54
C LEU A 379 -1.00 -13.76 -28.26
N MET A 380 0.10 -14.13 -27.60
CA MET A 380 1.08 -15.07 -28.15
C MET A 380 0.42 -16.40 -28.56
N LEU A 381 -0.48 -16.94 -27.72
CA LEU A 381 -1.26 -18.15 -28.04
C LEU A 381 -2.19 -17.95 -29.25
N VAL A 382 -2.87 -16.80 -29.32
CA VAL A 382 -3.75 -16.44 -30.45
C VAL A 382 -2.96 -16.34 -31.76
N VAL A 383 -1.79 -15.69 -31.76
CA VAL A 383 -0.90 -15.61 -32.94
C VAL A 383 -0.46 -17.00 -33.37
N CYS A 384 -0.10 -17.87 -32.42
CA CYS A 384 0.29 -19.24 -32.71
C CYS A 384 -0.85 -20.05 -33.37
N PHE A 385 -2.10 -19.82 -32.94
CA PHE A 385 -3.28 -20.49 -33.49
C PHE A 385 -3.63 -20.01 -34.90
N LEU A 386 -3.65 -18.70 -35.12
CA LEU A 386 -4.08 -18.09 -36.39
C LEU A 386 -3.10 -18.33 -37.55
N ASN A 387 -1.81 -18.41 -37.25
CA ASN A 387 -0.77 -18.44 -38.28
C ASN A 387 -0.39 -19.87 -38.73
N LYS A 388 -1.11 -20.91 -38.27
CA LYS A 388 -0.91 -22.35 -38.60
C LYS A 388 0.57 -22.78 -38.70
N VAL A 389 1.45 -22.19 -37.90
CA VAL A 389 2.88 -22.48 -37.98
C VAL A 389 3.12 -23.84 -37.34
N GLN A 390 3.62 -24.79 -38.13
CA GLN A 390 4.16 -26.04 -37.61
C GLN A 390 5.30 -25.69 -36.65
N TRP A 391 5.04 -25.81 -35.36
CA TRP A 391 6.11 -25.79 -34.37
C TRP A 391 7.06 -26.96 -34.66
N THR A 392 8.36 -26.71 -34.69
CA THR A 392 9.39 -27.75 -34.56
C THR A 392 9.49 -28.29 -33.12
N PHE A 393 8.61 -27.87 -32.22
CA PHE A 393 8.62 -28.19 -30.78
C PHE A 393 7.39 -29.02 -30.38
N GLY A 394 7.62 -30.02 -29.52
CA GLY A 394 6.61 -30.98 -29.06
C GLY A 394 5.49 -30.36 -28.21
N LYS A 395 4.34 -31.06 -28.16
CA LYS A 395 3.09 -30.66 -27.46
C LYS A 395 3.30 -30.15 -26.02
N TRP A 396 4.38 -30.57 -25.35
CA TRP A 396 4.75 -30.22 -23.97
C TRP A 396 4.97 -28.73 -23.70
N HIS A 397 5.47 -27.95 -24.66
CA HIS A 397 5.77 -26.52 -24.43
C HIS A 397 4.51 -25.63 -24.35
N LEU A 398 3.50 -25.88 -25.20
CA LEU A 398 2.21 -25.19 -25.15
C LEU A 398 1.49 -25.46 -23.81
N ARG A 399 1.61 -26.70 -23.34
CA ARG A 399 1.04 -27.19 -22.09
C ARG A 399 1.68 -26.56 -20.86
N PHE A 400 3.01 -26.40 -20.87
CA PHE A 400 3.75 -25.73 -19.80
C PHE A 400 3.47 -24.22 -19.75
N THR A 401 3.28 -23.58 -20.92
CA THR A 401 2.91 -22.15 -21.00
C THR A 401 1.57 -21.88 -20.34
N LEU A 402 0.56 -22.70 -20.64
CA LEU A 402 -0.78 -22.59 -20.04
C LEU A 402 -0.75 -22.85 -18.53
N LEU A 403 0.03 -23.84 -18.09
CA LEU A 403 0.24 -24.13 -16.67
C LEU A 403 0.89 -22.96 -15.94
N LEU A 404 1.91 -22.32 -16.52
CA LEU A 404 2.57 -21.16 -15.92
C LEU A 404 1.69 -19.90 -15.92
N CYS A 405 0.89 -19.66 -16.99
CA CYS A 405 -0.12 -18.60 -16.97
C CYS A 405 -1.10 -18.81 -15.81
N PHE A 406 -1.53 -20.05 -15.62
CA PHE A 406 -2.43 -20.44 -14.55
C PHE A 406 -1.79 -20.31 -13.17
N LEU A 407 -0.56 -20.80 -12.98
CA LEU A 407 0.18 -20.67 -11.72
C LEU A 407 0.48 -19.21 -11.38
N ALA A 408 0.77 -18.36 -12.38
CA ALA A 408 0.96 -16.93 -12.19
C ALA A 408 -0.35 -16.21 -11.80
N ALA A 409 -1.47 -16.57 -12.44
CA ALA A 409 -2.78 -16.06 -12.09
C ALA A 409 -3.23 -16.52 -10.70
N TYR A 410 -3.01 -17.81 -10.40
CA TYR A 410 -3.24 -18.42 -9.09
C TYR A 410 -2.38 -17.76 -8.02
N TRP A 411 -1.11 -17.47 -8.31
CA TRP A 411 -0.20 -16.84 -7.36
C TRP A 411 -0.52 -15.37 -7.12
N GLY A 412 -0.91 -14.60 -8.16
CA GLY A 412 -1.42 -13.24 -7.97
C GLY A 412 -2.69 -13.20 -7.09
N LEU A 413 -3.47 -14.28 -7.13
CA LEU A 413 -4.61 -14.51 -6.25
C LEU A 413 -4.19 -14.97 -4.84
N SER A 414 -3.25 -15.90 -4.72
CA SER A 414 -2.79 -16.48 -3.44
C SER A 414 -1.86 -15.57 -2.64
N ALA A 415 -1.09 -14.69 -3.28
CA ALA A 415 -0.22 -13.73 -2.60
C ALA A 415 -1.02 -12.72 -1.74
N ARG A 416 -2.27 -12.42 -2.11
CA ARG A 416 -3.20 -11.68 -1.24
C ARG A 416 -3.66 -12.50 -0.03
N PHE A 417 -3.69 -13.83 -0.14
CA PHE A 417 -3.96 -14.73 1.00
C PHE A 417 -2.70 -14.93 1.87
N GLU A 418 -1.49 -14.97 1.28
CA GLU A 418 -0.24 -15.29 1.97
C GLU A 418 0.38 -14.15 2.80
N VAL A 419 0.04 -12.88 2.53
CA VAL A 419 0.38 -11.77 3.45
C VAL A 419 -0.26 -11.97 4.85
N ARG A 420 -1.10 -13.00 5.02
CA ARG A 420 -1.66 -13.42 6.32
C ARG A 420 -1.17 -14.75 6.88
N TYR A 421 -0.32 -15.52 6.19
CA TYR A 421 0.01 -16.90 6.61
C TYR A 421 1.46 -17.13 7.03
N ILE A 422 2.32 -16.11 7.06
CA ILE A 422 3.60 -16.21 7.78
C ILE A 422 3.33 -16.03 9.28
N GLY A 423 2.94 -17.14 9.89
CA GLY A 423 2.84 -17.34 11.33
C GLY A 423 1.42 -17.30 11.86
N THR A 424 0.65 -18.37 11.59
CA THR A 424 -0.17 -19.11 12.59
C THR A 424 -0.94 -20.26 11.93
N GLU A 425 -0.78 -21.46 12.46
CA GLU A 425 -1.70 -22.58 12.26
C GLU A 425 -3.13 -22.14 12.67
N ASN A 426 -4.14 -22.45 11.86
CA ASN A 426 -5.52 -22.09 12.11
C ASN A 426 -6.17 -23.17 13.03
N PRO A 427 -6.44 -22.88 14.32
CA PRO A 427 -6.86 -23.91 15.29
C PRO A 427 -8.32 -24.37 15.13
N VAL A 428 -9.14 -23.65 14.35
CA VAL A 428 -10.53 -24.08 14.06
C VAL A 428 -10.55 -25.25 13.08
N LEU A 429 -9.60 -25.30 12.14
CA LEU A 429 -9.43 -26.43 11.21
C LEU A 429 -8.74 -27.61 11.89
N ALA A 430 -7.84 -27.36 12.84
CA ALA A 430 -7.19 -28.40 13.66
C ALA A 430 -8.17 -29.15 14.57
N ARG A 431 -9.21 -28.48 15.12
CA ARG A 431 -10.24 -29.13 15.96
C ARG A 431 -11.20 -30.04 15.18
N GLN A 432 -11.28 -29.92 13.85
CA GLN A 432 -12.11 -30.78 13.00
C GLN A 432 -11.32 -31.87 12.26
N GLY A 433 -10.04 -32.05 12.59
CA GLY A 433 -9.18 -33.04 11.93
C GLY A 433 -8.91 -32.75 10.46
N VAL A 434 -9.17 -31.52 10.01
CA VAL A 434 -8.89 -31.08 8.63
C VAL A 434 -7.60 -30.26 8.68
N PRO A 435 -6.45 -30.82 8.24
CA PRO A 435 -5.23 -30.05 8.05
C PRO A 435 -5.56 -28.72 7.37
N SER A 436 -5.07 -27.59 7.88
CA SER A 436 -5.29 -26.29 7.22
C SER A 436 -4.56 -26.18 5.87
N GLY A 437 -3.71 -27.16 5.56
CA GLY A 437 -3.24 -27.49 4.22
C GLY A 437 -4.34 -28.02 3.30
N LEU A 438 -5.42 -28.64 3.79
CA LEU A 438 -6.38 -29.37 2.95
C LEU A 438 -7.03 -28.50 1.88
N TRP A 439 -7.20 -27.19 1.99
CA TRP A 439 -7.75 -26.43 0.85
C TRP A 439 -6.71 -26.21 -0.26
N LEU A 440 -5.47 -25.88 0.11
CA LEU A 440 -4.34 -25.77 -0.81
C LEU A 440 -3.91 -27.14 -1.35
N GLU A 441 -3.95 -28.17 -0.50
CA GLU A 441 -3.70 -29.57 -0.80
C GLU A 441 -4.87 -30.20 -1.55
N THR A 442 -6.14 -29.82 -1.33
CA THR A 442 -7.29 -30.30 -2.11
C THR A 442 -7.32 -29.61 -3.46
N VAL A 443 -6.98 -28.32 -3.55
CA VAL A 443 -6.76 -27.65 -4.84
C VAL A 443 -5.53 -28.24 -5.52
N ALA A 444 -4.42 -28.52 -4.82
CA ALA A 444 -3.23 -29.17 -5.38
C ALA A 444 -3.43 -30.67 -5.68
N LEU A 445 -4.30 -31.37 -4.96
CA LEU A 445 -4.72 -32.77 -5.19
C LEU A 445 -5.75 -32.83 -6.30
N LEU A 446 -6.61 -31.83 -6.46
CA LEU A 446 -7.53 -31.72 -7.61
C LEU A 446 -6.75 -31.33 -8.87
N LEU A 447 -5.78 -30.41 -8.77
CA LEU A 447 -4.86 -30.07 -9.86
C LEU A 447 -3.88 -31.21 -10.15
N GLY A 448 -3.46 -31.93 -9.12
CA GLY A 448 -2.63 -33.13 -9.17
C GLY A 448 -3.40 -34.32 -9.74
N ALA A 449 -4.69 -34.47 -9.41
CA ALA A 449 -5.60 -35.47 -9.96
C ALA A 449 -6.04 -35.11 -11.38
N MET A 450 -6.20 -33.82 -11.70
CA MET A 450 -6.38 -33.35 -13.07
C MET A 450 -5.11 -33.57 -13.89
N ALA A 451 -3.93 -33.29 -13.32
CA ALA A 451 -2.64 -33.59 -13.94
C ALA A 451 -2.42 -35.10 -14.11
N LEU A 452 -2.76 -35.93 -13.10
CA LEU A 452 -2.68 -37.39 -13.15
C LEU A 452 -3.71 -37.96 -14.13
N SER A 453 -4.95 -37.48 -14.13
CA SER A 453 -6.01 -37.80 -15.11
C SER A 453 -5.55 -37.47 -16.52
N TRP A 454 -4.83 -36.36 -16.67
CA TRP A 454 -4.34 -35.91 -17.95
C TRP A 454 -3.05 -36.64 -18.39
N ILE A 455 -2.19 -37.03 -17.45
CA ILE A 455 -1.02 -37.91 -17.67
C ILE A 455 -1.48 -39.34 -17.98
N SER A 456 -2.51 -39.85 -17.29
CA SER A 456 -3.08 -41.17 -17.55
C SER A 456 -3.87 -41.20 -18.85
N ALA A 457 -4.58 -40.13 -19.21
CA ALA A 457 -5.11 -39.94 -20.57
C ALA A 457 -3.99 -39.88 -21.62
N LEU A 458 -2.82 -39.32 -21.28
CA LEU A 458 -1.63 -39.29 -22.14
C LEU A 458 -1.02 -40.67 -22.37
N ILE A 459 -0.90 -41.45 -21.29
CA ILE A 459 -0.41 -42.83 -21.30
C ILE A 459 -1.39 -43.71 -22.07
N LEU A 460 -2.71 -43.50 -21.92
CA LEU A 460 -3.73 -44.18 -22.71
C LEU A 460 -3.70 -43.78 -24.19
N GLU A 461 -3.42 -42.51 -24.51
CA GLU A 461 -3.35 -42.00 -25.89
C GLU A 461 -2.13 -42.56 -26.65
N THR A 462 -1.02 -42.82 -25.94
CA THR A 462 0.16 -43.52 -26.45
C THR A 462 -0.01 -45.04 -26.47
N TRP A 463 -0.66 -45.63 -25.47
CA TRP A 463 -0.85 -47.09 -25.34
C TRP A 463 -1.97 -47.64 -26.24
N ILE A 464 -3.09 -46.93 -26.39
CA ILE A 464 -4.26 -47.36 -27.19
C ILE A 464 -4.19 -46.76 -28.60
N ARG A 465 -3.03 -46.74 -29.29
CA ARG A 465 -2.98 -46.26 -30.69
C ARG A 465 -3.72 -47.17 -31.68
N HIS A 466 -4.20 -48.35 -31.29
CA HIS A 466 -4.74 -49.36 -32.21
C HIS A 466 -6.19 -49.79 -31.99
N GLN A 467 -6.93 -49.26 -31.00
CA GLN A 467 -8.33 -49.67 -30.76
C GLN A 467 -9.22 -48.45 -30.45
N GLN A 468 -9.84 -47.86 -31.48
CA GLN A 468 -10.67 -46.65 -31.36
C GLN A 468 -11.93 -46.83 -30.48
N LYS A 469 -12.48 -48.06 -30.39
CA LYS A 469 -13.73 -48.33 -29.65
C LYS A 469 -13.58 -48.32 -28.13
N LEU A 470 -12.39 -48.59 -27.60
CA LEU A 470 -12.13 -48.67 -26.15
C LEU A 470 -11.83 -47.29 -25.51
N ARG A 471 -11.37 -46.30 -26.30
CA ARG A 471 -11.01 -44.96 -25.80
C ARG A 471 -12.21 -44.17 -25.24
N ALA A 472 -13.38 -44.30 -25.88
CA ALA A 472 -14.60 -43.59 -25.46
C ALA A 472 -15.20 -44.20 -24.20
N LEU A 473 -15.22 -45.53 -24.10
CA LEU A 473 -15.69 -46.25 -22.92
C LEU A 473 -14.80 -45.96 -21.71
N ALA A 474 -13.47 -45.94 -21.89
CA ALA A 474 -12.53 -45.63 -20.82
C ALA A 474 -12.61 -44.16 -20.36
N ALA A 475 -12.81 -43.19 -21.27
CA ALA A 475 -13.01 -41.79 -20.91
C ALA A 475 -14.35 -41.55 -20.20
N PHE A 476 -15.40 -42.26 -20.61
CA PHE A 476 -16.71 -42.23 -19.95
C PHE A 476 -16.64 -42.84 -18.53
N VAL A 477 -16.03 -44.02 -18.40
CA VAL A 477 -15.82 -44.69 -17.10
C VAL A 477 -14.91 -43.88 -16.19
N GLY A 478 -13.85 -43.25 -16.72
CA GLY A 478 -12.98 -42.34 -15.97
C GLY A 478 -13.68 -41.07 -15.51
N GLY A 479 -14.55 -40.49 -16.34
CA GLY A 479 -15.41 -39.37 -15.96
C GLY A 479 -16.46 -39.75 -14.92
N LEU A 480 -17.04 -40.95 -15.02
CA LEU A 480 -18.02 -41.48 -14.07
C LEU A 480 -17.37 -41.80 -12.72
N LEU A 481 -16.16 -42.37 -12.73
CA LEU A 481 -15.35 -42.62 -11.52
C LEU A 481 -14.92 -41.31 -10.85
N ALA A 482 -14.52 -40.30 -11.62
CA ALA A 482 -14.20 -38.97 -11.07
C ALA A 482 -15.44 -38.31 -10.46
N LEU A 483 -16.62 -38.47 -11.06
CA LEU A 483 -17.89 -38.00 -10.52
C LEU A 483 -18.26 -38.77 -9.23
N MET A 484 -18.14 -40.09 -9.24
CA MET A 484 -18.40 -40.95 -8.07
C MET A 484 -17.43 -40.72 -6.92
N LEU A 485 -16.19 -40.33 -7.19
CA LEU A 485 -15.20 -39.95 -6.18
C LEU A 485 -15.42 -38.52 -5.67
N ALA A 486 -15.93 -37.60 -6.50
CA ALA A 486 -16.20 -36.22 -6.12
C ALA A 486 -17.53 -36.02 -5.36
N VAL A 487 -18.54 -36.86 -5.58
CA VAL A 487 -19.87 -36.77 -4.95
C VAL A 487 -19.83 -36.92 -3.42
N PRO A 488 -19.07 -37.87 -2.83
CA PRO A 488 -18.92 -37.96 -1.37
C PRO A 488 -18.19 -36.76 -0.76
N LEU A 489 -17.24 -36.16 -1.49
CA LEU A 489 -16.48 -34.96 -1.07
C LEU A 489 -17.34 -33.69 -1.08
N LEU A 490 -18.42 -33.66 -1.86
CA LEU A 490 -19.38 -32.55 -1.92
C LEU A 490 -20.43 -32.59 -0.80
N TRP A 491 -20.53 -33.70 -0.06
CA TRP A 491 -21.49 -33.90 1.02
C TRP A 491 -20.78 -34.14 2.35
N ILE A 492 -20.04 -33.13 2.80
CA ILE A 492 -19.48 -33.07 4.16
C ILE A 492 -20.26 -31.98 4.92
N PRO A 493 -21.08 -32.34 5.92
CA PRO A 493 -21.79 -31.36 6.75
C PRO A 493 -20.76 -30.50 7.50
N GLY A 494 -20.78 -29.18 7.29
CA GLY A 494 -19.94 -28.23 8.05
C GLY A 494 -19.08 -27.25 7.23
N LEU A 495 -19.07 -27.33 5.90
CA LEU A 495 -18.18 -26.51 5.04
C LEU A 495 -18.58 -25.04 4.84
N GLY A 496 -19.73 -24.56 5.35
CA GLY A 496 -20.07 -23.13 5.38
C GLY A 496 -19.98 -22.39 4.03
N LEU A 497 -20.19 -23.08 2.90
CA LEU A 497 -20.14 -22.49 1.56
C LEU A 497 -21.50 -21.83 1.24
N GLU A 498 -21.55 -20.49 1.25
CA GLU A 498 -22.74 -19.70 0.86
C GLU A 498 -23.04 -19.72 -0.65
N VAL A 499 -22.26 -20.41 -1.47
CA VAL A 499 -22.65 -20.72 -2.86
C VAL A 499 -23.03 -22.18 -2.99
N ALA A 500 -24.28 -22.36 -3.41
CA ALA A 500 -24.97 -23.59 -3.70
C ALA A 500 -24.05 -24.73 -4.22
N PRO A 501 -23.66 -25.80 -3.49
CA PRO A 501 -22.90 -26.92 -4.09
C PRO A 501 -23.55 -27.51 -5.36
N TRP A 502 -24.86 -27.29 -5.54
CA TRP A 502 -25.59 -27.58 -6.77
C TRP A 502 -25.08 -26.83 -8.00
N ALA A 503 -24.56 -25.60 -7.90
CA ALA A 503 -24.03 -24.85 -9.03
C ALA A 503 -22.74 -25.49 -9.58
N PHE A 504 -21.91 -26.05 -8.68
CA PHE A 504 -20.71 -26.81 -9.03
C PHE A 504 -21.06 -28.16 -9.65
N ALA A 505 -22.03 -28.87 -9.08
CA ALA A 505 -22.54 -30.11 -9.64
C ALA A 505 -23.18 -29.91 -11.02
N VAL A 506 -23.93 -28.83 -11.23
CA VAL A 506 -24.51 -28.44 -12.53
C VAL A 506 -23.41 -28.10 -13.54
N ALA A 507 -22.35 -27.38 -13.17
CA ALA A 507 -21.23 -27.10 -14.06
C ALA A 507 -20.49 -28.38 -14.47
N LEU A 508 -20.26 -29.31 -13.54
CA LEU A 508 -19.65 -30.61 -13.81
C LEU A 508 -20.54 -31.46 -14.72
N LEU A 509 -21.85 -31.53 -14.41
CA LEU A 509 -22.84 -32.26 -15.21
C LEU A 509 -22.94 -31.71 -16.63
N LEU A 510 -22.95 -30.39 -16.79
CA LEU A 510 -22.93 -29.73 -18.11
C LEU A 510 -21.63 -30.02 -18.87
N LEU A 511 -20.48 -30.17 -18.20
CA LEU A 511 -19.21 -30.59 -18.81
C LEU A 511 -19.26 -32.06 -19.27
N THR A 512 -19.84 -32.97 -18.47
CA THR A 512 -19.99 -34.39 -18.81
C THR A 512 -20.99 -34.58 -19.96
N ILE A 513 -22.13 -33.88 -19.92
CA ILE A 513 -23.13 -33.84 -20.99
C ILE A 513 -22.50 -33.25 -22.26
N LYS A 514 -21.70 -32.19 -22.16
CA LYS A 514 -20.99 -31.60 -23.30
C LYS A 514 -19.92 -32.52 -23.88
N GLY A 515 -19.20 -33.30 -23.06
CA GLY A 515 -18.26 -34.32 -23.52
C GLY A 515 -18.96 -35.43 -24.34
N PHE A 516 -20.16 -35.83 -23.90
CA PHE A 516 -21.02 -36.78 -24.59
C PHE A 516 -21.61 -36.20 -25.90
N VAL A 517 -22.12 -34.96 -25.85
CA VAL A 517 -22.64 -34.23 -27.02
C VAL A 517 -21.53 -33.96 -28.04
N TRP A 518 -20.31 -33.62 -27.60
CA TRP A 518 -19.14 -33.45 -28.47
C TRP A 518 -18.72 -34.77 -29.14
N PHE A 519 -18.77 -35.90 -28.43
CA PHE A 519 -18.56 -37.22 -29.04
C PHE A 519 -19.62 -37.53 -30.11
N ALA A 520 -20.90 -37.26 -29.82
CA ALA A 520 -22.00 -37.42 -30.77
C ALA A 520 -21.87 -36.51 -32.01
N ILE A 521 -21.39 -35.26 -31.83
CA ILE A 521 -21.21 -34.26 -32.89
C ILE A 521 -19.88 -34.43 -33.64
N SER A 522 -18.85 -35.05 -33.07
CA SER A 522 -17.54 -35.24 -33.72
C SER A 522 -17.59 -36.10 -35.00
N LYS A 523 -18.69 -36.83 -35.23
CA LYS A 523 -19.02 -37.47 -36.52
C LYS A 523 -19.53 -36.50 -37.59
N TRP A 524 -19.82 -35.25 -37.24
CA TRP A 524 -20.39 -34.23 -38.13
C TRP A 524 -19.36 -33.14 -38.45
N ARG A 525 -18.74 -33.29 -39.65
CA ARG A 525 -17.96 -32.29 -40.40
C ARG A 525 -16.81 -31.59 -39.66
N GLY A 526 -15.65 -32.25 -39.63
CA GLY A 526 -14.33 -31.63 -39.89
C GLY A 526 -13.79 -30.57 -38.93
N PHE A 527 -14.50 -30.20 -37.86
CA PHE A 527 -14.08 -29.14 -36.93
C PHE A 527 -13.60 -29.75 -35.60
N VAL A 528 -12.28 -29.87 -35.43
CA VAL A 528 -11.67 -30.31 -34.16
C VAL A 528 -11.33 -29.07 -33.33
N LEU A 529 -12.18 -28.72 -32.36
CA LEU A 529 -11.81 -27.75 -31.33
C LEU A 529 -10.81 -28.40 -30.36
N PRO A 530 -9.60 -27.83 -30.15
CA PRO A 530 -8.64 -28.37 -29.19
C PRO A 530 -9.20 -28.33 -27.77
N SER A 531 -9.12 -29.44 -27.04
CA SER A 531 -9.61 -29.62 -25.66
C SER A 531 -9.05 -28.62 -24.62
N GLY A 532 -8.07 -27.78 -24.97
CA GLY A 532 -7.49 -26.76 -24.09
C GLY A 532 -8.35 -25.50 -23.90
N TRP A 533 -9.33 -25.24 -24.77
CA TRP A 533 -10.14 -24.02 -24.72
C TRP A 533 -11.15 -24.00 -23.56
N THR A 534 -11.72 -25.15 -23.22
CA THR A 534 -12.67 -25.26 -22.10
C THR A 534 -11.98 -25.06 -20.76
N TRP A 535 -10.75 -25.54 -20.63
CA TRP A 535 -9.91 -25.30 -19.44
C TRP A 535 -9.48 -23.84 -19.33
N SER A 536 -9.13 -23.20 -20.46
CA SER A 536 -8.76 -21.78 -20.47
C SER A 536 -9.94 -20.87 -20.09
N LEU A 537 -11.16 -21.19 -20.56
CA LEU A 537 -12.37 -20.45 -20.19
C LEU A 537 -12.74 -20.66 -18.72
N LEU A 538 -12.59 -21.89 -18.21
CA LEU A 538 -12.82 -22.22 -16.80
C LEU A 538 -11.84 -21.47 -15.89
N VAL A 539 -10.56 -21.38 -16.29
CA VAL A 539 -9.53 -20.60 -15.60
C VAL A 539 -9.87 -19.11 -15.56
N VAL A 540 -10.35 -18.55 -16.67
CA VAL A 540 -10.76 -17.13 -16.74
C VAL A 540 -11.97 -16.87 -15.85
N VAL A 541 -13.00 -17.73 -15.90
CA VAL A 541 -14.21 -17.59 -15.07
C VAL A 541 -13.88 -17.79 -13.59
N MET A 542 -13.10 -18.82 -13.23
CA MET A 542 -12.59 -19.04 -11.88
C MET A 542 -11.74 -17.86 -11.41
N GLY A 543 -10.85 -17.33 -12.25
CA GLY A 543 -10.04 -16.17 -11.93
C GLY A 543 -10.89 -14.93 -11.65
N VAL A 544 -11.92 -14.66 -12.45
CA VAL A 544 -12.86 -13.53 -12.24
C VAL A 544 -13.68 -13.71 -10.96
N VAL A 545 -14.17 -14.93 -10.70
CA VAL A 545 -14.92 -15.25 -9.46
C VAL A 545 -14.02 -15.12 -8.23
N LEU A 546 -12.77 -15.60 -8.32
CA LEU A 546 -11.79 -15.50 -7.25
C LEU A 546 -11.32 -14.05 -7.02
N ILE A 547 -11.16 -13.22 -8.07
CA ILE A 547 -10.85 -11.80 -7.94
C ILE A 547 -11.99 -11.07 -7.22
N LYS A 548 -13.24 -11.37 -7.57
CA LYS A 548 -14.44 -10.81 -6.93
C LYS A 548 -14.62 -11.29 -5.49
N HIS A 549 -14.09 -12.46 -5.13
CA HIS A 549 -14.15 -12.99 -3.77
C HIS A 549 -12.98 -12.46 -2.90
N ALA A 550 -11.78 -12.35 -3.47
CA ALA A 550 -10.60 -11.77 -2.81
C ALA A 550 -10.79 -10.27 -2.48
N SER A 551 -11.56 -9.54 -3.28
CA SER A 551 -11.93 -8.15 -2.96
C SER A 551 -12.85 -8.01 -1.74
N ASN A 552 -13.53 -9.10 -1.34
CA ASN A 552 -14.51 -9.09 -0.24
C ASN A 552 -13.96 -9.67 1.08
N LEU A 553 -12.69 -10.12 1.13
CA LEU A 553 -12.11 -10.81 2.28
C LEU A 553 -11.19 -9.94 3.18
N ASP A 554 -10.94 -8.68 2.81
CA ASP A 554 -10.08 -7.77 3.57
C ASP A 554 -10.83 -7.10 4.73
N LYS A 555 -11.15 -7.89 5.78
CA LYS A 555 -11.75 -7.41 7.04
C LYS A 555 -10.83 -6.49 7.89
N GLU A 556 -9.81 -5.88 7.29
CA GLU A 556 -8.98 -4.81 7.88
C GLU A 556 -9.10 -3.51 7.09
N ILE A 557 -9.57 -3.53 5.83
CA ILE A 557 -9.78 -2.34 5.01
C ILE A 557 -11.26 -1.95 5.10
N ILE A 558 -11.55 -0.82 5.76
CA ILE A 558 -12.92 -0.29 5.92
C ILE A 558 -13.37 0.39 4.63
N ARG A 559 -12.44 1.07 3.94
CA ARG A 559 -12.70 1.79 2.70
C ARG A 559 -11.45 1.75 1.81
N GLN A 560 -11.67 1.55 0.51
CA GLN A 560 -10.64 1.67 -0.51
C GLN A 560 -11.20 2.49 -1.68
N THR A 561 -10.46 3.52 -2.10
CA THR A 561 -10.76 4.30 -3.30
C THR A 561 -9.53 4.37 -4.19
N ARG A 562 -9.75 4.46 -5.50
CA ARG A 562 -8.71 4.73 -6.49
C ARG A 562 -9.13 5.95 -7.30
N ASN A 563 -8.26 6.94 -7.38
CA ASN A 563 -8.50 8.18 -8.11
C ASN A 563 -7.27 8.58 -8.93
N PHE A 564 -7.23 9.82 -9.43
CA PHE A 564 -6.11 10.35 -10.21
C PHE A 564 -4.80 10.40 -9.42
N TYR A 565 -4.84 10.63 -8.11
CA TYR A 565 -3.66 10.79 -7.27
C TYR A 565 -3.12 9.46 -6.71
N GLY A 566 -3.95 8.43 -6.62
CA GLY A 566 -3.48 7.09 -6.28
C GLY A 566 -4.56 6.16 -5.76
N VAL A 567 -4.16 5.23 -4.88
CA VAL A 567 -5.06 4.29 -4.20
C VAL A 567 -5.02 4.59 -2.71
N LEU A 568 -6.14 5.05 -2.17
CA LEU A 568 -6.30 5.35 -0.75
C LEU A 568 -6.98 4.17 -0.05
N LYS A 569 -6.38 3.69 1.03
CA LYS A 569 -6.90 2.59 1.86
C LYS A 569 -7.01 3.05 3.31
N ILE A 570 -8.18 2.83 3.90
CA ILE A 570 -8.42 3.05 5.33
C ILE A 570 -8.40 1.71 6.02
N TYR A 571 -7.52 1.58 6.98
CA TYR A 571 -7.38 0.38 7.79
C TYR A 571 -7.98 0.59 9.18
N ASP A 572 -8.73 -0.40 9.67
CA ASP A 572 -9.05 -0.57 11.09
C ASP A 572 -8.08 -1.61 11.65
N TYR A 573 -7.21 -1.18 12.54
CA TYR A 573 -6.33 -2.09 13.27
C TYR A 573 -7.01 -2.43 14.60
N GLY A 574 -7.55 -3.65 14.65
CA GLY A 574 -8.10 -4.26 15.87
C GLY A 574 -7.09 -4.25 17.01
N MET A 575 -7.59 -4.25 18.24
CA MET A 575 -6.77 -4.23 19.47
C MET A 575 -5.81 -5.42 19.48
N TYR A 576 -4.50 -5.17 19.57
CA TYR A 576 -3.52 -6.24 19.68
C TYR A 576 -3.45 -6.72 21.14
N PRO A 577 -3.58 -8.03 21.38
CA PRO A 577 -3.30 -8.55 22.70
C PRO A 577 -1.81 -8.41 23.00
N SER A 578 -1.47 -8.26 24.28
CA SER A 578 -0.12 -8.45 24.78
C SER A 578 0.42 -9.83 24.38
N LYS A 579 1.72 -10.03 24.61
CA LYS A 579 2.30 -11.38 24.59
C LYS A 579 1.44 -12.32 25.46
N PRO A 580 1.10 -13.53 24.99
CA PRO A 580 0.30 -14.46 25.78
C PRO A 580 1.05 -14.84 27.06
N TRP A 581 0.28 -14.98 28.14
CA TRP A 581 0.76 -15.57 29.38
C TRP A 581 0.60 -17.07 29.27
N ASP A 582 1.70 -17.71 28.93
CA ASP A 582 1.77 -19.14 28.72
C ASP A 582 2.15 -19.86 30.01
N GLY A 583 1.66 -21.10 30.14
CA GLY A 583 2.00 -21.97 31.25
C GLY A 583 0.97 -23.07 31.45
N HIS A 584 -0.31 -22.84 31.16
CA HIS A 584 -1.30 -23.92 31.26
C HIS A 584 -1.06 -24.95 30.15
N GLU A 585 -1.16 -26.22 30.53
CA GLU A 585 -1.13 -27.33 29.58
C GLU A 585 -2.54 -27.67 29.10
N GLY A 586 -3.55 -27.33 29.91
CA GLY A 586 -4.97 -27.46 29.60
C GLY A 586 -5.62 -26.15 29.13
N ASP A 587 -6.84 -26.25 28.59
CA ASP A 587 -7.66 -25.11 28.24
C ASP A 587 -8.08 -24.35 29.51
N VAL A 588 -7.77 -23.05 29.58
CA VAL A 588 -8.19 -22.17 30.66
C VAL A 588 -9.71 -21.95 30.56
N ARG A 589 -10.44 -22.30 31.62
CA ARG A 589 -11.90 -22.28 31.65
C ARG A 589 -12.48 -21.07 32.39
N VAL A 590 -11.80 -20.60 33.42
CA VAL A 590 -12.30 -19.54 34.30
C VAL A 590 -11.18 -18.59 34.68
N LEU A 591 -11.54 -17.31 34.81
CA LEU A 591 -10.69 -16.25 35.34
C LEU A 591 -11.38 -15.60 36.53
N ALA A 592 -10.60 -15.17 37.52
CA ALA A 592 -11.09 -14.35 38.63
C ALA A 592 -10.09 -13.24 38.92
N ARG A 593 -10.56 -12.01 39.19
CA ARG A 593 -9.72 -10.89 39.59
C ARG A 593 -9.81 -10.68 41.10
N SER A 594 -8.67 -10.39 41.73
CA SER A 594 -8.65 -9.87 43.09
C SER A 594 -8.99 -8.37 43.10
N LEU A 595 -9.85 -7.94 44.03
CA LEU A 595 -10.23 -6.54 44.20
C LEU A 595 -9.18 -5.73 44.98
N THR A 596 -8.33 -6.41 45.75
CA THR A 596 -7.35 -5.80 46.67
C THR A 596 -5.91 -6.09 46.29
N LEU A 597 -5.64 -7.23 45.67
CA LEU A 597 -4.34 -7.56 45.13
C LEU A 597 -4.31 -7.28 43.63
N ARG A 598 -3.13 -6.91 43.12
CA ARG A 598 -2.87 -6.84 41.68
C ARG A 598 -2.67 -8.23 41.08
N SER A 599 -3.67 -9.09 41.27
CA SER A 599 -3.60 -10.50 40.94
C SER A 599 -4.82 -10.98 40.15
N LEU A 600 -4.55 -11.85 39.18
CA LEU A 600 -5.54 -12.59 38.39
C LEU A 600 -5.35 -14.08 38.68
N ALA A 601 -6.42 -14.81 38.97
CA ALA A 601 -6.39 -16.27 39.04
C ALA A 601 -6.94 -16.88 37.75
N SER A 602 -6.37 -17.99 37.31
CA SER A 602 -6.87 -18.79 36.20
C SER A 602 -6.95 -20.26 36.57
N GLY A 603 -8.01 -20.93 36.14
CA GLY A 603 -8.20 -22.36 36.33
C GLY A 603 -8.39 -23.06 34.99
N ASP A 604 -7.68 -24.16 34.77
CA ASP A 604 -7.79 -24.95 33.53
C ASP A 604 -8.64 -26.22 33.67
N ASN A 605 -8.83 -26.90 32.55
CA ASN A 605 -9.59 -28.15 32.48
C ASN A 605 -8.84 -29.38 33.04
N GLN A 606 -7.57 -29.24 33.43
CA GLN A 606 -6.78 -30.30 34.07
C GLN A 606 -6.71 -30.13 35.60
N GLY A 607 -7.37 -29.11 36.15
CA GLY A 607 -7.41 -28.88 37.60
C GLY A 607 -6.28 -28.02 38.13
N LEU A 608 -5.45 -27.43 37.25
CA LEU A 608 -4.38 -26.54 37.66
C LEU A 608 -4.87 -25.11 37.77
N ILE A 609 -4.53 -24.46 38.88
CA ILE A 609 -4.80 -23.04 39.13
C ILE A 609 -3.48 -22.27 39.15
N ARG A 610 -3.44 -21.10 38.50
CA ARG A 610 -2.32 -20.17 38.56
C ARG A 610 -2.77 -18.80 39.02
N ILE A 611 -1.90 -18.14 39.78
CA ILE A 611 -2.05 -16.75 40.19
C ILE A 611 -1.03 -15.91 39.45
N TRP A 612 -1.48 -14.88 38.77
CA TRP A 612 -0.69 -14.01 37.93
C TRP A 612 -0.62 -12.62 38.52
N ASN A 613 0.54 -11.99 38.47
CA ASN A 613 0.62 -10.54 38.61
C ASN A 613 0.31 -9.92 37.24
N PHE A 614 -0.76 -9.12 37.16
CA PHE A 614 -1.21 -8.61 35.86
C PHE A 614 -0.42 -7.40 35.33
N ASP A 615 0.47 -6.81 36.13
CA ASP A 615 1.40 -5.77 35.65
C ASP A 615 2.59 -6.39 34.91
N ARG A 616 3.10 -7.53 35.41
CA ARG A 616 4.30 -8.20 34.87
C ARG A 616 3.98 -9.36 33.94
N GLY A 617 2.77 -9.93 34.04
CA GLY A 617 2.40 -11.16 33.35
C GLY A 617 3.14 -12.40 33.83
N GLU A 618 3.61 -12.37 35.08
CA GLU A 618 4.39 -13.45 35.70
C GLU A 618 3.50 -14.25 36.65
N THR A 619 3.70 -15.57 36.68
CA THR A 619 3.05 -16.44 37.67
C THR A 619 3.70 -16.22 39.05
N THR A 620 2.87 -15.91 40.04
CA THR A 620 3.28 -15.79 41.45
C THR A 620 3.14 -17.12 42.19
N HIS A 621 2.03 -17.83 41.96
CA HIS A 621 1.75 -19.12 42.58
C HIS A 621 1.18 -20.13 41.59
N LYS A 622 1.55 -21.39 41.79
CA LYS A 622 0.98 -22.56 41.13
C LYS A 622 0.26 -23.39 42.20
N LEU A 623 -1.05 -23.53 42.08
CA LEU A 623 -1.89 -24.23 43.05
C LEU A 623 -2.38 -25.54 42.42
N GLU A 624 -1.86 -26.65 42.92
CA GLU A 624 -2.14 -28.00 42.44
C GLU A 624 -2.91 -28.79 43.49
N GLY A 625 -3.89 -29.58 43.04
CA GLY A 625 -4.58 -30.53 43.90
C GLY A 625 -5.96 -30.95 43.40
N HIS A 626 -6.63 -30.14 42.57
CA HIS A 626 -7.82 -30.61 41.87
C HIS A 626 -7.43 -31.63 40.79
N GLU A 627 -8.18 -32.73 40.73
CA GLU A 627 -7.95 -33.84 39.79
C GLU A 627 -8.87 -33.76 38.55
N ALA A 628 -9.63 -32.68 38.44
CA ALA A 628 -10.60 -32.45 37.38
C ALA A 628 -10.72 -30.94 37.08
N ALA A 629 -11.40 -30.62 35.97
CA ALA A 629 -11.58 -29.26 35.50
C ALA A 629 -12.06 -28.28 36.58
N ILE A 630 -11.41 -27.12 36.66
CA ILE A 630 -11.88 -26.02 37.51
C ILE A 630 -13.13 -25.41 36.88
N ARG A 631 -14.19 -25.25 37.69
CA ARG A 631 -15.48 -24.70 37.27
C ARG A 631 -15.63 -23.23 37.65
N ALA A 632 -15.26 -22.89 38.88
CA ALA A 632 -15.38 -21.53 39.39
C ALA A 632 -14.23 -21.18 40.35
N LEU A 633 -13.88 -19.90 40.37
CA LEU A 633 -12.85 -19.32 41.22
C LEU A 633 -13.39 -18.03 41.83
N SER A 634 -13.10 -17.79 43.12
CA SER A 634 -13.42 -16.52 43.78
C SER A 634 -12.34 -16.15 44.77
N PHE A 635 -11.83 -14.93 44.68
CA PHE A 635 -10.97 -14.36 45.72
C PHE A 635 -11.80 -13.94 46.93
N SER A 636 -11.21 -14.01 48.12
CA SER A 636 -11.68 -13.22 49.25
C SER A 636 -11.31 -11.75 49.06
N SER A 637 -12.08 -10.85 49.67
CA SER A 637 -11.83 -9.41 49.62
C SER A 637 -10.50 -8.99 50.22
N ASP A 638 -10.07 -9.62 51.31
CA ASP A 638 -8.75 -9.36 51.91
C ASP A 638 -7.59 -9.81 50.98
N GLY A 639 -7.90 -10.51 49.88
CA GLY A 639 -6.94 -11.05 48.94
C GLY A 639 -6.10 -12.18 49.52
N GLN A 640 -6.32 -12.61 50.76
CA GLN A 640 -5.51 -13.65 51.39
C GLN A 640 -5.90 -15.04 50.92
N TRP A 641 -7.14 -15.21 50.48
CA TRP A 641 -7.73 -16.50 50.16
C TRP A 641 -8.24 -16.56 48.73
N LEU A 642 -8.14 -17.75 48.15
CA LEU A 642 -8.84 -18.12 46.92
C LEU A 642 -9.70 -19.34 47.20
N ALA A 643 -10.99 -19.28 46.89
CA ALA A 643 -11.86 -20.44 46.85
C ALA A 643 -11.92 -20.99 45.42
N SER A 644 -11.83 -22.31 45.27
CA SER A 644 -11.95 -22.98 43.98
C SER A 644 -12.86 -24.18 44.03
N VAL A 645 -13.66 -24.34 42.97
CA VAL A 645 -14.57 -25.46 42.79
C VAL A 645 -14.13 -26.28 41.57
N GLY A 646 -13.95 -27.57 41.79
CA GLY A 646 -13.59 -28.54 40.76
C GLY A 646 -14.77 -29.40 40.33
N ALA A 647 -14.71 -29.93 39.10
CA ALA A 647 -15.67 -30.91 38.60
C ALA A 647 -15.67 -32.24 39.37
N ASN A 648 -14.73 -32.42 40.30
CA ASN A 648 -14.65 -33.54 41.25
C ASN A 648 -15.47 -33.30 42.54
N HIS A 649 -16.44 -32.38 42.52
CA HIS A 649 -17.37 -32.09 43.63
C HIS A 649 -16.68 -31.51 44.87
N THR A 650 -15.46 -30.97 44.72
CA THR A 650 -14.69 -30.45 45.85
C THR A 650 -14.61 -28.93 45.83
N LEU A 651 -14.81 -28.33 46.99
CA LEU A 651 -14.48 -26.95 47.31
C LEU A 651 -13.13 -26.93 48.04
N ARG A 652 -12.18 -26.14 47.54
CA ARG A 652 -10.86 -25.94 48.17
C ARG A 652 -10.64 -24.48 48.50
N LEU A 653 -10.02 -24.21 49.65
CA LEU A 653 -9.61 -22.87 50.07
C LEU A 653 -8.07 -22.82 50.17
N TRP A 654 -7.50 -21.88 49.43
CA TRP A 654 -6.06 -21.70 49.27
C TRP A 654 -5.61 -20.44 49.97
N GLU A 655 -4.54 -20.52 50.76
CA GLU A 655 -3.86 -19.35 51.31
C GLU A 655 -2.82 -18.86 50.31
N LEU A 656 -2.93 -17.60 49.87
CA LEU A 656 -2.04 -17.06 48.84
C LEU A 656 -0.63 -16.76 49.38
N ALA A 657 -0.50 -16.29 50.64
CA ALA A 657 0.81 -15.96 51.22
C ALA A 657 1.79 -17.16 51.22
N GLY A 658 1.27 -18.38 51.39
CA GLY A 658 2.06 -19.62 51.34
C GLY A 658 1.85 -20.48 50.10
N GLY A 659 0.91 -20.13 49.21
CA GLY A 659 0.56 -20.94 48.04
C GLY A 659 0.09 -22.36 48.37
N SER A 660 -0.55 -22.56 49.52
CA SER A 660 -0.90 -23.89 50.04
C SER A 660 -2.40 -24.07 50.25
N GLU A 661 -2.88 -25.30 50.07
CA GLU A 661 -4.23 -25.66 50.48
C GLU A 661 -4.35 -25.65 51.99
N LYS A 662 -5.36 -24.97 52.53
CA LYS A 662 -5.69 -25.05 53.96
C LYS A 662 -6.88 -25.93 54.25
N ARG A 663 -7.89 -25.91 53.36
CA ARG A 663 -9.15 -26.60 53.60
C ARG A 663 -9.69 -27.20 52.32
N LYS A 664 -10.30 -28.37 52.46
CA LYS A 664 -11.01 -29.08 51.40
C LYS A 664 -12.32 -29.62 51.96
N ARG A 665 -13.38 -29.50 51.18
CA ARG A 665 -14.68 -30.10 51.46
C ARG A 665 -15.23 -30.75 50.21
N THR A 666 -15.72 -31.98 50.34
CA THR A 666 -16.42 -32.70 49.27
C THR A 666 -17.92 -32.60 49.51
N PHE A 667 -18.67 -32.38 48.45
CA PHE A 667 -20.13 -32.34 48.45
C PHE A 667 -20.69 -33.60 47.79
N ASP A 668 -21.88 -34.02 48.22
CA ASP A 668 -22.55 -35.21 47.68
C ASP A 668 -23.07 -34.94 46.25
N THR A 669 -23.46 -33.70 45.98
CA THR A 669 -23.87 -33.24 44.65
C THR A 669 -22.75 -32.46 43.98
N ALA A 670 -22.74 -32.48 42.64
CA ALA A 670 -21.79 -31.70 41.87
C ALA A 670 -22.03 -30.20 42.13
N ILE A 671 -20.95 -29.45 42.28
CA ILE A 671 -20.96 -28.01 42.52
C ILE A 671 -20.38 -27.28 41.30
N HIS A 672 -20.98 -26.15 40.93
CA HIS A 672 -20.66 -25.42 39.71
C HIS A 672 -20.16 -24.00 39.98
N ALA A 673 -20.73 -23.32 40.98
CA ALA A 673 -20.41 -21.94 41.29
C ALA A 673 -19.81 -21.79 42.70
N VAL A 674 -18.94 -20.79 42.87
CA VAL A 674 -18.48 -20.33 44.19
C VAL A 674 -18.32 -18.83 44.19
N ALA A 675 -18.74 -18.19 45.29
CA ALA A 675 -18.50 -16.78 45.54
C ALA A 675 -18.08 -16.57 47.00
N CYS A 676 -17.02 -15.82 47.23
CA CYS A 676 -16.62 -15.36 48.56
C CYS A 676 -17.22 -13.97 48.81
N SER A 677 -17.83 -13.79 49.97
CA SER A 677 -18.38 -12.48 50.35
C SER A 677 -17.26 -11.49 50.64
N PRO A 678 -17.32 -10.26 50.13
CA PRO A 678 -16.33 -9.24 50.44
C PRO A 678 -16.22 -8.83 51.93
N GLY A 679 -17.18 -9.16 52.78
CA GLY A 679 -17.11 -8.96 54.22
C GLY A 679 -16.32 -10.06 54.95
N GLY A 680 -15.76 -11.05 54.23
CA GLY A 680 -14.97 -12.15 54.81
C GLY A 680 -15.78 -13.16 55.63
N LYS A 681 -17.11 -13.05 55.65
CA LYS A 681 -17.98 -13.85 56.51
C LYS A 681 -18.44 -15.16 55.85
N TRP A 682 -18.78 -15.10 54.57
CA TRP A 682 -19.49 -16.17 53.87
C TRP A 682 -18.76 -16.66 52.61
N ILE A 683 -18.93 -17.95 52.31
CA ILE A 683 -18.73 -18.55 50.98
C ILE A 683 -20.09 -19.10 50.53
N ALA A 684 -20.56 -18.68 49.36
CA ALA A 684 -21.72 -19.29 48.71
C ALA A 684 -21.23 -20.34 47.69
N VAL A 685 -21.86 -21.51 47.69
CA VAL A 685 -21.56 -22.61 46.75
C VAL A 685 -22.86 -23.00 46.04
N GLY A 686 -22.85 -22.99 44.72
CA GLY A 686 -24.00 -23.37 43.89
C GLY A 686 -23.89 -24.82 43.46
N ALA A 687 -24.92 -25.61 43.71
CA ALA A 687 -24.99 -27.03 43.38
C ALA A 687 -25.84 -27.30 42.14
N VAL A 688 -25.63 -28.48 41.54
CA VAL A 688 -26.37 -28.97 40.36
C VAL A 688 -27.84 -29.23 40.65
N ASP A 689 -28.18 -29.49 41.91
CA ASP A 689 -29.56 -29.72 42.36
C ASP A 689 -30.38 -28.43 42.55
N GLY A 690 -29.83 -27.27 42.16
CA GLY A 690 -30.49 -25.97 42.28
C GLY A 690 -30.40 -25.32 43.65
N THR A 691 -29.63 -25.91 44.57
CA THR A 691 -29.43 -25.34 45.90
C THR A 691 -28.18 -24.47 46.00
N ILE A 692 -28.22 -23.48 46.89
CA ILE A 692 -27.09 -22.65 47.29
C ILE A 692 -26.74 -22.98 48.74
N HIS A 693 -25.53 -23.47 48.98
CA HIS A 693 -25.00 -23.67 50.32
C HIS A 693 -24.21 -22.43 50.77
N LEU A 694 -24.63 -21.80 51.87
CA LEU A 694 -23.91 -20.70 52.49
C LEU A 694 -23.05 -21.24 53.64
N LEU A 695 -21.74 -21.14 53.49
CA LEU A 695 -20.73 -21.60 54.45
C LEU A 695 -20.09 -20.41 55.14
N GLU A 696 -19.80 -20.55 56.42
CA GLU A 696 -18.99 -19.57 57.15
C GLU A 696 -17.50 -19.76 56.78
N LEU A 697 -16.82 -18.66 56.41
CA LEU A 697 -15.43 -18.70 55.92
C LEU A 697 -14.48 -19.34 56.95
N GLU A 698 -14.61 -18.93 58.22
CA GLU A 698 -13.74 -19.37 59.32
C GLU A 698 -13.98 -20.80 59.78
N SER A 699 -15.19 -21.36 59.67
CA SER A 699 -15.47 -22.74 60.10
C SER A 699 -15.57 -23.73 58.94
N PHE A 700 -15.78 -23.24 57.71
CA PHE A 700 -16.08 -24.06 56.52
C PHE A 700 -17.33 -24.95 56.65
N LYS A 701 -18.16 -24.69 57.67
CA LYS A 701 -19.40 -25.41 57.93
C LYS A 701 -20.56 -24.73 57.20
N THR A 702 -21.52 -25.53 56.75
CA THR A 702 -22.76 -25.01 56.15
C THR A 702 -23.59 -24.36 57.25
N SER A 703 -23.86 -23.07 57.11
CA SER A 703 -24.78 -22.34 57.98
C SER A 703 -26.23 -22.50 57.51
N SER A 704 -26.45 -22.45 56.20
CA SER A 704 -27.78 -22.60 55.59
C SER A 704 -27.71 -23.16 54.17
N THR A 705 -28.80 -23.77 53.73
CA THR A 705 -29.02 -24.18 52.33
C THR A 705 -30.29 -23.49 51.82
N ILE A 706 -30.20 -22.86 50.66
CA ILE A 706 -31.30 -22.13 50.00
C ILE A 706 -31.70 -22.93 48.76
N ALA A 707 -32.97 -23.31 48.64
CA ALA A 707 -33.51 -23.86 47.39
C ALA A 707 -33.77 -22.69 46.43
N ALA A 708 -32.88 -22.51 45.44
CA ALA A 708 -32.81 -21.28 44.66
C ALA A 708 -33.43 -21.42 43.26
N HIS A 709 -33.12 -22.50 42.56
CA HIS A 709 -33.46 -22.69 41.14
C HIS A 709 -34.01 -24.09 40.85
N ASP A 710 -34.81 -24.21 39.78
CA ASP A 710 -35.32 -25.50 39.27
C ASP A 710 -34.35 -26.12 38.25
N GLY A 711 -33.04 -25.98 38.53
CA GLY A 711 -31.93 -26.40 37.68
C GLY A 711 -30.60 -25.99 38.30
N ALA A 712 -29.48 -26.41 37.70
CA ALA A 712 -28.16 -26.17 38.27
C ALA A 712 -27.87 -24.68 38.53
N VAL A 713 -27.27 -24.36 39.69
CA VAL A 713 -26.78 -23.00 39.96
C VAL A 713 -25.41 -22.83 39.30
N ASN A 714 -25.40 -22.24 38.12
CA ASN A 714 -24.21 -22.14 37.27
C ASN A 714 -23.25 -21.03 37.71
N SER A 715 -23.78 -19.94 38.29
CA SER A 715 -22.96 -18.80 38.71
C SER A 715 -23.53 -18.08 39.92
N LEU A 716 -22.64 -17.51 40.73
CA LEU A 716 -22.94 -16.79 41.96
C LEU A 716 -22.01 -15.58 42.08
N ALA A 717 -22.54 -14.45 42.55
CA ALA A 717 -21.73 -13.27 42.89
C ALA A 717 -22.31 -12.51 44.08
N PHE A 718 -21.45 -12.01 44.97
CA PHE A 718 -21.84 -11.10 46.04
C PHE A 718 -21.70 -9.64 45.61
N ASP A 719 -22.51 -8.75 46.18
CA ASP A 719 -22.24 -7.31 46.10
C ASP A 719 -21.08 -6.90 47.03
N LEU A 720 -20.45 -5.74 46.78
CA LEU A 720 -19.30 -5.29 47.57
C LEU A 720 -19.59 -5.14 49.07
N LEU A 721 -20.85 -4.91 49.44
CA LEU A 721 -21.28 -4.81 50.84
C LEU A 721 -21.59 -6.17 51.48
N SER A 722 -21.53 -7.27 50.73
CA SER A 722 -21.96 -8.62 51.13
C SER A 722 -23.41 -8.73 51.59
N SER A 723 -24.21 -7.70 51.32
CA SER A 723 -25.61 -7.60 51.72
C SER A 723 -26.53 -8.39 50.79
N ARG A 724 -26.09 -8.56 49.54
CA ARG A 724 -26.84 -9.26 48.49
C ARG A 724 -25.99 -10.29 47.77
N LEU A 725 -26.64 -11.37 47.38
CA LEU A 725 -26.11 -12.45 46.56
C LEU A 725 -26.97 -12.54 45.29
N VAL A 726 -26.35 -12.66 44.12
CA VAL A 726 -27.05 -12.97 42.87
C VAL A 726 -26.71 -14.39 42.45
N SER A 727 -27.70 -15.11 41.95
CA SER A 727 -27.56 -16.45 41.37
C SER A 727 -28.13 -16.50 39.96
N GLY A 728 -27.42 -17.20 39.07
CA GLY A 728 -27.88 -17.56 37.74
C GLY A 728 -28.13 -19.07 37.65
N GLY A 729 -29.33 -19.46 37.24
CA GLY A 729 -29.76 -20.84 37.17
C GLY A 729 -29.80 -21.42 35.76
N GLY A 730 -29.73 -22.75 35.68
CA GLY A 730 -29.99 -23.52 34.46
C GLY A 730 -31.45 -23.48 34.02
N ASP A 731 -32.35 -22.98 34.86
CA ASP A 731 -33.75 -22.67 34.56
C ASP A 731 -33.93 -21.34 33.78
N GLY A 732 -32.84 -20.60 33.55
CA GLY A 732 -32.86 -19.29 32.89
C GLY A 732 -33.14 -18.11 33.83
N GLY A 733 -33.40 -18.39 35.11
CA GLY A 733 -33.67 -17.37 36.12
C GLY A 733 -32.40 -16.68 36.61
N VAL A 734 -32.49 -15.37 36.85
CA VAL A 734 -31.52 -14.62 37.66
C VAL A 734 -32.23 -14.11 38.91
N LYS A 735 -31.74 -14.54 40.08
CA LYS A 735 -32.37 -14.25 41.38
C LYS A 735 -31.41 -13.47 42.28
N ILE A 736 -31.92 -12.43 42.92
CA ILE A 736 -31.17 -11.59 43.87
C ILE A 736 -31.72 -11.86 45.28
N TRP A 737 -30.82 -12.20 46.19
CA TRP A 737 -31.12 -12.64 47.54
C TRP A 737 -30.54 -11.67 48.57
N ASN A 738 -31.21 -11.52 49.70
CA ASN A 738 -30.61 -10.91 50.88
C ASN A 738 -29.72 -11.94 51.58
N THR A 739 -28.44 -11.65 51.74
CA THR A 739 -27.46 -12.61 52.29
C THR A 739 -27.75 -12.99 53.74
N ASP A 740 -28.10 -12.01 54.58
CA ASP A 740 -28.30 -12.26 56.02
C ASP A 740 -29.66 -12.89 56.32
N ARG A 741 -30.72 -12.42 55.65
CA ARG A 741 -32.09 -12.93 55.83
C ARG A 741 -32.37 -14.21 55.07
N ARG A 742 -31.58 -14.51 54.02
CA ARG A 742 -31.79 -15.62 53.07
C ARG A 742 -33.15 -15.56 52.37
N GLU A 743 -33.62 -14.35 52.11
CA GLU A 743 -34.89 -14.07 51.45
C GLU A 743 -34.64 -13.63 50.00
N LEU A 744 -35.50 -14.06 49.08
CA LEU A 744 -35.51 -13.56 47.71
C LEU A 744 -35.95 -12.10 47.72
N ILE A 745 -35.13 -11.22 47.14
CA ILE A 745 -35.46 -9.80 46.95
C ILE A 745 -36.25 -9.64 45.66
N THR A 746 -35.72 -10.16 44.56
CA THR A 746 -36.35 -10.10 43.25
C THR A 746 -35.82 -11.21 42.35
N GLU A 747 -36.65 -11.60 41.39
CA GLU A 747 -36.30 -12.45 40.26
C GLU A 747 -36.43 -11.61 38.99
N THR A 748 -35.61 -11.91 37.98
CA THR A 748 -35.65 -11.19 36.71
C THR A 748 -35.95 -12.14 35.56
N ASP A 749 -36.97 -11.78 34.76
CA ASP A 749 -37.33 -12.51 33.55
C ASP A 749 -36.60 -11.90 32.36
N GLY A 750 -35.71 -12.67 31.72
CA GLY A 750 -34.91 -12.12 30.62
C GLY A 750 -34.25 -13.14 29.70
N HIS A 751 -33.78 -14.26 30.25
CA HIS A 751 -33.15 -15.34 29.49
C HIS A 751 -34.14 -16.46 29.20
N GLU A 752 -34.07 -17.00 27.98
CA GLU A 752 -34.89 -18.13 27.53
C GLU A 752 -34.15 -19.48 27.66
N ALA A 753 -32.89 -19.44 28.05
CA ALA A 753 -32.01 -20.59 28.24
C ALA A 753 -31.15 -20.40 29.49
N ALA A 754 -30.32 -21.40 29.82
CA ALA A 754 -29.48 -21.40 31.01
C ALA A 754 -28.60 -20.14 31.11
N VAL A 755 -28.53 -19.58 32.33
CA VAL A 755 -27.61 -18.49 32.65
C VAL A 755 -26.25 -19.08 32.97
N ASN A 756 -25.22 -18.69 32.23
CA ASN A 756 -23.86 -19.21 32.38
C ASN A 756 -23.05 -18.44 33.42
N GLN A 757 -23.21 -17.11 33.48
CA GLN A 757 -22.46 -16.25 34.39
C GLN A 757 -23.31 -15.06 34.86
N VAL A 758 -23.18 -14.68 36.13
CA VAL A 758 -23.73 -13.45 36.71
C VAL A 758 -22.62 -12.59 37.34
N ALA A 759 -22.79 -11.27 37.33
CA ALA A 759 -21.88 -10.33 37.95
C ALA A 759 -22.63 -9.15 38.56
N PHE A 760 -22.15 -8.66 39.71
CA PHE A 760 -22.56 -7.37 40.26
C PHE A 760 -21.67 -6.24 39.72
N GLY A 761 -22.26 -5.08 39.45
CA GLY A 761 -21.51 -3.84 39.29
C GLY A 761 -20.82 -3.45 40.60
N GLN A 762 -19.70 -2.75 40.52
CA GLN A 762 -18.90 -2.28 41.67
C GLN A 762 -19.73 -1.42 42.62
N ASN A 763 -20.61 -0.57 42.10
CA ASN A 763 -21.50 0.25 42.92
C ASN A 763 -22.69 -0.55 43.52
N GLY A 764 -22.86 -1.82 43.16
CA GLY A 764 -23.96 -2.69 43.60
C GLY A 764 -25.35 -2.29 43.10
N SER A 765 -25.46 -1.29 42.23
CA SER A 765 -26.76 -0.82 41.68
C SER A 765 -27.23 -1.66 40.49
N MET A 766 -26.32 -2.41 39.86
CA MET A 766 -26.57 -3.19 38.66
C MET A 766 -26.13 -4.63 38.81
N VAL A 767 -26.82 -5.51 38.10
CA VAL A 767 -26.48 -6.92 37.90
C VAL A 767 -26.42 -7.16 36.40
N ALA A 768 -25.45 -7.93 35.93
CA ALA A 768 -25.39 -8.42 34.56
C ALA A 768 -25.36 -9.94 34.53
N SER A 769 -25.87 -10.53 33.46
CA SER A 769 -25.71 -11.95 33.21
C SER A 769 -25.53 -12.29 31.74
N ALA A 770 -24.93 -13.46 31.52
CA ALA A 770 -24.66 -14.05 30.22
C ALA A 770 -25.44 -15.36 30.08
N GLY A 771 -26.18 -15.51 28.98
CA GLY A 771 -27.02 -16.66 28.71
C GLY A 771 -26.53 -17.55 27.56
N GLU A 772 -26.97 -18.81 27.59
CA GLU A 772 -26.78 -19.76 26.49
C GLU A 772 -27.59 -19.38 25.24
N ASP A 773 -28.62 -18.54 25.41
CA ASP A 773 -29.41 -17.91 24.35
C ASP A 773 -28.61 -16.91 23.48
N GLY A 774 -27.35 -16.66 23.82
CA GLY A 774 -26.48 -15.72 23.11
C GLY A 774 -26.71 -14.25 23.47
N LEU A 775 -27.47 -14.00 24.54
CA LEU A 775 -27.74 -12.67 25.06
C LEU A 775 -26.90 -12.40 26.30
N ALA A 776 -26.56 -11.12 26.49
CA ALA A 776 -26.20 -10.59 27.78
C ALA A 776 -27.25 -9.56 28.21
N CYS A 777 -27.64 -9.58 29.47
CA CYS A 777 -28.67 -8.70 30.01
C CYS A 777 -28.13 -7.94 31.22
N VAL A 778 -28.56 -6.70 31.39
CA VAL A 778 -28.20 -5.84 32.53
C VAL A 778 -29.48 -5.37 33.21
N TRP A 779 -29.55 -5.53 34.52
CA TRP A 779 -30.69 -5.15 35.36
C TRP A 779 -30.29 -4.22 36.48
N ARG A 780 -31.26 -3.46 36.97
CA ARG A 780 -31.14 -2.75 38.22
C ARG A 780 -31.30 -3.73 39.39
N ALA A 781 -30.32 -3.73 40.29
CA ALA A 781 -30.22 -4.68 41.39
C ALA A 781 -31.26 -4.47 42.52
N THR A 782 -31.98 -3.35 42.53
CA THR A 782 -32.95 -3.01 43.59
C THR A 782 -34.35 -3.55 43.31
N ASP A 783 -34.77 -3.55 42.04
CA ASP A 783 -36.15 -3.86 41.62
C ASP A 783 -36.20 -4.91 40.49
N GLY A 784 -35.05 -5.40 40.03
CA GLY A 784 -34.97 -6.41 38.97
C GLY A 784 -35.33 -5.87 37.59
N ARG A 785 -35.44 -4.55 37.40
CA ARG A 785 -35.83 -3.97 36.12
C ARG A 785 -34.72 -4.15 35.08
N LEU A 786 -35.06 -4.71 33.91
CA LEU A 786 -34.17 -4.81 32.76
C LEU A 786 -33.81 -3.41 32.24
N MET A 787 -32.51 -3.14 32.15
CA MET A 787 -31.93 -1.88 31.63
C MET A 787 -31.46 -2.06 30.19
N HIS A 788 -30.67 -3.09 29.92
CA HIS A 788 -30.13 -3.37 28.59
C HIS A 788 -30.28 -4.84 28.23
N ARG A 789 -30.64 -5.10 26.96
CA ARG A 789 -30.58 -6.41 26.32
C ARG A 789 -29.56 -6.34 25.19
N LEU A 790 -28.41 -6.98 25.39
CA LEU A 790 -27.23 -6.88 24.53
C LEU A 790 -27.21 -8.08 23.57
N ALA A 791 -27.77 -7.90 22.39
CA ALA A 791 -27.79 -8.89 21.33
C ALA A 791 -26.61 -8.65 20.36
N GLY A 792 -25.75 -9.67 20.18
CA GLY A 792 -24.66 -9.57 19.21
C GLY A 792 -23.68 -10.73 19.18
N HIS A 793 -23.74 -11.67 20.13
CA HIS A 793 -23.04 -12.96 20.01
C HIS A 793 -23.80 -13.90 19.07
N GLY A 794 -23.07 -14.64 18.24
CA GLY A 794 -23.65 -15.63 17.32
C GLY A 794 -23.98 -16.99 17.96
N GLY A 795 -23.80 -17.11 19.28
CA GLY A 795 -24.01 -18.31 20.09
C GLY A 795 -23.84 -17.99 21.56
N GLU A 796 -23.72 -19.01 22.42
CA GLU A 796 -23.66 -18.85 23.88
C GLU A 796 -22.67 -17.77 24.36
N VAL A 797 -23.13 -16.98 25.34
CA VAL A 797 -22.27 -16.09 26.13
C VAL A 797 -21.87 -16.84 27.39
N ARG A 798 -20.57 -17.02 27.60
CA ARG A 798 -20.00 -17.89 28.65
C ARG A 798 -19.59 -17.13 29.90
N ASP A 799 -19.18 -15.89 29.74
CA ASP A 799 -18.65 -15.08 30.84
C ASP A 799 -19.01 -13.60 30.64
N ILE A 800 -19.08 -12.88 31.75
CA ILE A 800 -19.48 -11.48 31.79
C ILE A 800 -18.82 -10.76 32.97
N ALA A 801 -18.32 -9.55 32.72
CA ALA A 801 -17.66 -8.75 33.75
C ALA A 801 -17.89 -7.25 33.54
N PHE A 802 -18.17 -6.53 34.63
CA PHE A 802 -18.13 -5.07 34.68
C PHE A 802 -16.69 -4.56 34.78
N ASP A 803 -16.46 -3.40 34.19
CA ASP A 803 -15.24 -2.62 34.38
C ASP A 803 -15.19 -2.02 35.80
N THR A 804 -14.11 -1.30 36.14
CA THR A 804 -13.95 -0.77 37.50
C THR A 804 -14.89 0.39 37.83
N CYS A 805 -15.46 1.03 36.81
CA CYS A 805 -16.33 2.20 36.93
C CYS A 805 -17.80 1.91 36.64
N ASP A 806 -18.17 0.65 36.38
CA ASP A 806 -19.48 0.23 35.85
C ASP A 806 -19.92 0.94 34.55
N SER A 807 -18.96 1.44 33.78
CA SER A 807 -19.15 2.16 32.52
C SER A 807 -19.16 1.23 31.30
N ARG A 808 -18.51 0.07 31.41
CA ARG A 808 -18.37 -0.91 30.34
C ARG A 808 -18.65 -2.33 30.83
N LEU A 809 -19.04 -3.16 29.89
CA LEU A 809 -19.28 -4.59 30.11
C LEU A 809 -18.49 -5.40 29.09
N ALA A 810 -17.80 -6.45 29.55
CA ALA A 810 -17.13 -7.42 28.70
C ALA A 810 -17.94 -8.71 28.68
N THR A 811 -18.18 -9.27 27.50
CA THR A 811 -18.88 -10.55 27.32
C THR A 811 -18.03 -11.49 26.48
N ALA A 812 -17.84 -12.74 26.93
CA ALA A 812 -17.05 -13.74 26.21
C ALA A 812 -17.92 -14.82 25.58
N GLY A 813 -17.63 -15.22 24.35
CA GLY A 813 -18.34 -16.28 23.65
C GLY A 813 -17.50 -16.96 22.57
N SER A 814 -18.15 -17.81 21.77
CA SER A 814 -17.50 -18.55 20.68
C SER A 814 -17.00 -17.68 19.52
N ASP A 815 -17.57 -16.48 19.36
CA ASP A 815 -17.28 -15.51 18.32
C ASP A 815 -16.34 -14.37 18.74
N GLY A 816 -15.86 -14.38 19.99
CA GLY A 816 -14.89 -13.43 20.53
C GLY A 816 -15.28 -12.90 21.90
N VAL A 817 -14.54 -11.89 22.36
CA VAL A 817 -14.96 -11.05 23.47
C VAL A 817 -15.51 -9.74 22.92
N LYS A 818 -16.65 -9.28 23.41
CA LYS A 818 -17.26 -8.02 23.02
C LYS A 818 -17.26 -7.04 24.19
N ILE A 819 -17.01 -5.78 23.88
CA ILE A 819 -17.04 -4.69 24.86
C ILE A 819 -18.25 -3.82 24.55
N TRP A 820 -19.09 -3.61 25.55
CA TRP A 820 -20.32 -2.84 25.46
C TRP A 820 -20.21 -1.59 26.32
N ASP A 821 -20.82 -0.52 25.83
CA ASP A 821 -21.06 0.68 26.63
C ASP A 821 -22.27 0.41 27.52
N ASN A 822 -22.09 0.53 28.83
CA ASN A 822 -23.14 0.23 29.79
C ASN A 822 -24.15 1.38 29.96
N THR A 823 -23.93 2.53 29.33
CA THR A 823 -24.86 3.69 29.40
C THR A 823 -25.97 3.60 28.36
N ASP A 824 -25.65 3.16 27.14
CA ASP A 824 -26.59 3.07 26.02
C ASP A 824 -26.78 1.63 25.49
N GLY A 825 -25.99 0.67 25.98
CA GLY A 825 -26.02 -0.73 25.56
C GLY A 825 -25.41 -0.99 24.19
N ARG A 826 -24.66 -0.02 23.62
CA ARG A 826 -24.06 -0.17 22.29
C ARG A 826 -22.81 -1.03 22.34
N LEU A 827 -22.62 -1.85 21.31
CA LEU A 827 -21.34 -2.51 21.07
C LEU A 827 -20.25 -1.45 20.76
N VAL A 828 -19.21 -1.41 21.58
CA VAL A 828 -18.03 -0.55 21.41
C VAL A 828 -17.05 -1.21 20.46
N CYS A 829 -16.64 -2.45 20.75
CA CYS A 829 -15.71 -3.20 19.93
C CYS A 829 -15.84 -4.72 20.13
N THR A 830 -15.18 -5.49 19.26
CA THR A 830 -14.98 -6.92 19.45
C THR A 830 -13.47 -7.19 19.50
N LEU A 831 -13.01 -7.80 20.60
CA LEU A 831 -11.63 -8.22 20.80
C LEU A 831 -11.39 -9.50 20.00
N PHE A 832 -10.60 -9.38 18.93
CA PHE A 832 -10.24 -10.52 18.09
C PHE A 832 -8.88 -10.32 17.44
N ASN A 833 -8.09 -11.39 17.42
CA ASN A 833 -6.86 -11.48 16.64
C ASN A 833 -6.92 -12.74 15.75
N LYS A 834 -6.68 -12.55 14.45
CA LYS A 834 -6.71 -13.63 13.44
C LYS A 834 -5.75 -14.78 13.75
N LYS A 835 -4.67 -14.52 14.47
CA LYS A 835 -3.67 -15.50 14.89
C LYS A 835 -4.14 -16.41 16.03
N VAL A 836 -5.16 -15.99 16.78
CA VAL A 836 -5.48 -16.57 18.10
C VAL A 836 -6.79 -17.37 18.06
N GLY A 837 -7.67 -17.07 17.10
CA GLY A 837 -9.02 -17.63 17.05
C GLY A 837 -10.03 -16.77 17.81
N ARG A 838 -11.32 -17.10 17.66
CA ARG A 838 -12.45 -16.34 18.25
C ARG A 838 -12.98 -16.92 19.54
N ASP A 839 -12.66 -18.18 19.83
CA ASP A 839 -13.26 -18.91 20.94
C ASP A 839 -12.71 -18.42 22.30
N ALA A 840 -13.45 -17.54 22.97
CA ALA A 840 -13.12 -17.05 24.30
C ALA A 840 -13.93 -17.80 25.36
N ARG A 841 -13.25 -18.25 26.41
CA ARG A 841 -13.87 -18.96 27.54
C ARG A 841 -14.24 -18.04 28.69
N ALA A 842 -13.40 -17.05 28.96
CA ALA A 842 -13.58 -16.10 30.05
C ALA A 842 -13.01 -14.72 29.66
N ALA A 843 -13.58 -13.65 30.23
CA ALA A 843 -13.13 -12.28 30.06
C ALA A 843 -13.34 -11.48 31.34
N VAL A 844 -12.28 -10.85 31.84
CA VAL A 844 -12.32 -10.05 33.08
C VAL A 844 -11.55 -8.75 32.88
N PHE A 845 -12.11 -7.63 33.33
CA PHE A 845 -11.40 -6.36 33.37
C PHE A 845 -10.34 -6.35 34.47
N VAL A 846 -9.16 -5.83 34.15
CA VAL A 846 -8.04 -5.61 35.07
C VAL A 846 -7.60 -4.15 34.99
N PRO A 847 -7.48 -3.45 36.14
CA PRO A 847 -7.11 -2.04 36.17
C PRO A 847 -5.66 -1.84 35.73
N ALA A 848 -5.41 -0.83 34.89
CA ALA A 848 -4.05 -0.37 34.59
C ALA A 848 -3.69 0.85 35.46
N ASP A 849 -3.36 0.61 36.73
CA ASP A 849 -2.94 1.68 37.64
C ASP A 849 -1.44 1.99 37.44
N GLY A 850 -1.12 3.24 37.11
CA GLY A 850 0.25 3.76 36.91
C GLY A 850 0.56 4.24 35.48
N VAL A 851 -0.42 4.11 34.57
CA VAL A 851 -0.36 4.55 33.17
C VAL A 851 -1.38 5.68 32.95
N GLY A 852 -1.50 6.57 33.94
CA GLY A 852 -2.38 7.73 33.88
C GLY A 852 -1.76 8.79 32.97
N TRP A 853 -2.41 9.08 31.85
CA TRP A 853 -2.05 10.22 31.01
C TRP A 853 -2.17 11.52 31.81
N PRO A 854 -1.33 12.53 31.57
CA PRO A 854 -1.57 13.88 32.09
C PRO A 854 -2.96 14.37 31.62
N GLY A 855 -3.93 14.38 32.53
CA GLY A 855 -5.32 14.79 32.26
C GLY A 855 -6.33 13.66 31.97
N ALA A 856 -5.96 12.38 32.05
CA ALA A 856 -6.94 11.29 32.04
C ALA A 856 -7.59 11.16 33.43
N THR A 857 -8.92 11.31 33.49
CA THR A 857 -9.71 11.15 34.72
C THR A 857 -10.06 9.69 35.04
N HIS A 858 -9.68 8.75 34.19
CA HIS A 858 -9.99 7.32 34.34
C HIS A 858 -8.74 6.46 34.14
N ASN A 859 -8.61 5.42 34.97
CA ASN A 859 -7.67 4.33 34.75
C ASN A 859 -8.07 3.59 33.47
N LEU A 860 -7.09 3.28 32.62
CA LEU A 860 -7.34 2.47 31.42
C LEU A 860 -7.66 1.05 31.89
N ASP A 861 -8.81 0.50 31.51
CA ASP A 861 -9.16 -0.88 31.84
C ASP A 861 -8.69 -1.81 30.72
N ARG A 862 -7.79 -2.74 31.08
CA ARG A 862 -7.37 -3.85 30.20
C ARG A 862 -8.37 -4.98 30.36
N VAL A 863 -8.54 -5.80 29.34
CA VAL A 863 -9.37 -7.00 29.42
C VAL A 863 -8.46 -8.22 29.35
N ALA A 864 -8.45 -9.04 30.39
CA ALA A 864 -7.83 -10.36 30.37
C ALA A 864 -8.80 -11.37 29.76
N THR A 865 -8.36 -12.16 28.78
CA THR A 865 -9.19 -13.20 28.15
C THR A 865 -8.51 -14.56 28.21
N ALA A 866 -9.29 -15.59 28.49
CA ALA A 866 -8.86 -16.98 28.36
C ALA A 866 -9.21 -17.53 26.97
N GLN A 867 -8.19 -17.90 26.19
CA GLN A 867 -8.33 -18.46 24.85
C GLN A 867 -7.39 -19.65 24.68
N GLY A 868 -7.94 -20.87 24.66
CA GLY A 868 -7.15 -22.10 24.71
C GLY A 868 -6.39 -22.21 26.05
N SER A 869 -5.10 -22.54 25.98
CA SER A 869 -4.22 -22.68 27.16
C SER A 869 -3.50 -21.40 27.59
N SER A 870 -3.81 -20.26 26.96
CA SER A 870 -3.14 -18.99 27.25
C SER A 870 -4.11 -17.93 27.74
N ILE A 871 -3.59 -17.01 28.56
CA ILE A 871 -4.28 -15.77 28.94
C ILE A 871 -3.69 -14.64 28.11
N ARG A 872 -4.52 -13.69 27.70
CA ARG A 872 -4.08 -12.52 26.93
C ARG A 872 -4.67 -11.26 27.52
N LEU A 873 -3.86 -10.21 27.63
CA LEU A 873 -4.35 -8.88 27.96
C LEU A 873 -4.62 -8.10 26.69
N TRP A 874 -5.79 -7.49 26.60
CA TRP A 874 -6.18 -6.60 25.53
C TRP A 874 -6.26 -5.20 26.08
N ASN A 875 -5.63 -4.26 25.39
CA ASN A 875 -5.82 -2.85 25.70
C ASN A 875 -7.03 -2.35 24.91
N THR A 876 -8.13 -2.11 25.61
CA THR A 876 -9.41 -1.73 24.97
C THR A 876 -9.42 -0.32 24.39
N ASP A 877 -8.40 0.48 24.68
CA ASP A 877 -8.34 1.86 24.23
C ASP A 877 -7.40 2.06 23.02
N LEU A 878 -6.56 1.07 22.66
CA LEU A 878 -5.60 1.14 21.56
C LEU A 878 -6.15 0.80 20.16
N HIS A 879 -7.48 0.80 19.99
CA HIS A 879 -8.06 0.63 18.66
C HIS A 879 -7.78 1.86 17.79
N GLU A 880 -7.15 1.66 16.65
CA GLU A 880 -6.65 2.74 15.80
C GLU A 880 -7.11 2.60 14.34
N ARG A 881 -7.29 3.75 13.70
CA ARG A 881 -7.51 3.86 12.25
C ARG A 881 -6.29 4.45 11.60
N ARG A 882 -5.94 3.93 10.42
CA ARG A 882 -4.83 4.44 9.61
C ARG A 882 -5.27 4.69 8.18
N ILE A 883 -4.76 5.77 7.59
CA ILE A 883 -4.92 6.08 6.18
C ILE A 883 -3.61 5.76 5.45
N ARG A 884 -3.69 5.02 4.34
CA ARG A 884 -2.52 4.61 3.56
C ARG A 884 -2.70 4.86 2.07
N ASN A 885 -1.63 5.28 1.42
CA ASN A 885 -1.50 5.28 -0.04
C ASN A 885 -0.20 4.58 -0.41
N GLY A 886 -0.28 3.57 -1.27
CA GLY A 886 0.87 2.70 -1.56
C GLY A 886 1.44 2.05 -0.29
N ARG A 887 2.72 2.31 0.01
CA ARG A 887 3.42 1.82 1.21
C ARG A 887 3.44 2.83 2.36
N ILE A 888 2.94 4.04 2.13
CA ILE A 888 3.05 5.17 3.05
C ILE A 888 1.78 5.30 3.87
N THR A 889 1.93 5.57 5.17
CA THR A 889 0.81 5.89 6.05
C THR A 889 0.75 7.39 6.22
N HIS A 890 -0.36 8.00 5.81
CA HIS A 890 -0.58 9.45 5.85
C HIS A 890 -1.28 9.89 7.15
N GLY A 891 -1.07 9.15 8.23
CA GLY A 891 -1.63 9.45 9.55
C GLY A 891 -2.39 8.29 10.20
N MET A 892 -2.52 8.40 11.52
CA MET A 892 -3.18 7.44 12.38
C MET A 892 -3.98 8.19 13.46
N GLN A 893 -5.08 7.60 13.93
CA GLN A 893 -5.79 8.11 15.09
C GLN A 893 -6.33 6.95 15.92
N TYR A 894 -6.17 7.03 17.24
CA TYR A 894 -6.91 6.15 18.15
C TYR A 894 -8.39 6.54 18.15
N THR A 895 -9.25 5.54 18.12
CA THR A 895 -10.71 5.73 18.13
C THR A 895 -11.27 6.00 19.53
N HIS A 896 -10.51 5.66 20.57
CA HIS A 896 -10.92 5.90 21.96
C HIS A 896 -10.93 7.41 22.28
N PRO A 897 -12.01 7.98 22.85
CA PRO A 897 -12.13 9.43 23.04
C PRO A 897 -10.98 10.09 23.81
N ASN A 898 -10.37 9.39 24.78
CA ASN A 898 -9.25 9.92 25.56
C ASN A 898 -7.93 9.89 24.78
N LEU A 899 -7.77 8.99 23.80
CA LEU A 899 -6.57 8.84 22.98
C LEU A 899 -6.70 9.46 21.59
N ALA A 900 -7.93 9.78 21.17
CA ALA A 900 -8.22 10.43 19.89
C ALA A 900 -7.53 11.80 19.74
N ARG A 901 -7.08 12.38 20.86
CA ARG A 901 -6.34 13.65 20.93
C ARG A 901 -4.82 13.49 20.99
N LEU A 902 -4.34 12.26 21.15
CA LEU A 902 -2.92 11.99 21.21
C LEU A 902 -2.31 12.31 19.84
N GLN A 903 -1.15 12.96 19.84
CA GLN A 903 -0.37 13.13 18.64
C GLN A 903 0.27 11.79 18.28
N THR A 904 0.17 11.39 17.03
CA THR A 904 0.59 10.05 16.59
C THR A 904 1.49 10.16 15.35
N THR A 905 1.97 9.01 14.90
CA THR A 905 2.89 8.84 13.77
C THR A 905 4.16 9.67 13.95
N TYR A 906 4.47 10.50 12.97
CA TYR A 906 5.68 11.30 12.92
C TYR A 906 5.45 12.76 13.38
N TYR A 907 4.31 13.03 14.02
CA TYR A 907 3.96 14.34 14.56
C TYR A 907 4.00 14.37 16.09
N GLY A 908 4.82 13.52 16.72
CA GLY A 908 4.90 13.46 18.18
C GLY A 908 5.45 14.74 18.81
N PRO A 909 5.34 14.90 20.15
CA PRO A 909 5.85 16.08 20.86
C PRO A 909 7.34 16.37 20.64
N SER A 910 8.15 15.35 20.42
CA SER A 910 9.58 15.42 20.12
C SER A 910 9.90 15.72 18.65
N SER A 911 8.94 15.56 17.74
CA SER A 911 9.12 15.79 16.30
C SER A 911 9.38 17.27 16.00
N GLY A 912 9.84 17.57 14.78
CA GLY A 912 10.08 18.96 14.35
C GLY A 912 8.86 19.86 14.49
N VAL A 913 7.67 19.35 14.18
CA VAL A 913 6.40 20.08 14.37
C VAL A 913 6.09 20.28 15.86
N GLY A 914 6.26 19.24 16.66
CA GLY A 914 6.02 19.27 18.11
C GLY A 914 6.92 20.27 18.83
N GLN A 915 8.19 20.34 18.47
CA GLN A 915 9.16 21.30 18.99
C GLN A 915 8.85 22.73 18.52
N SER A 916 8.54 22.91 17.24
CA SER A 916 8.18 24.23 16.69
C SER A 916 6.98 24.85 17.42
N LEU A 917 5.96 24.04 17.72
CA LEU A 917 4.77 24.50 18.44
C LEU A 917 5.03 24.81 19.92
N GLN A 918 6.12 24.31 20.50
CA GLN A 918 6.58 24.66 21.85
C GLN A 918 7.37 25.97 21.87
N TRP A 919 8.08 26.31 20.79
CA TRP A 919 8.79 27.59 20.64
C TRP A 919 7.86 28.77 20.35
N LEU A 920 6.65 28.49 19.87
CA LEU A 920 5.67 29.50 19.49
C LEU A 920 4.67 29.79 20.63
N PRO A 921 3.95 30.92 20.59
CA PRO A 921 2.94 31.27 21.60
C PRO A 921 1.93 30.16 21.84
N ALA A 922 1.46 30.02 23.08
CA ALA A 922 0.64 28.86 23.46
C ALA A 922 -0.76 28.81 22.79
N THR A 923 -1.29 29.94 22.30
CA THR A 923 -2.64 30.10 21.68
C THR A 923 -2.62 31.25 20.67
N ASN A 924 -3.68 31.41 19.88
CA ASN A 924 -3.84 32.45 18.84
C ASN A 924 -2.77 32.37 17.74
N ARG A 925 -2.35 31.15 17.38
CA ARG A 925 -1.37 30.90 16.33
C ARG A 925 -2.04 30.79 14.97
N THR A 926 -1.36 31.25 13.93
CA THR A 926 -1.75 30.99 12.54
C THR A 926 -0.83 29.92 11.96
N ILE A 927 -1.39 28.73 11.69
CA ILE A 927 -0.64 27.53 11.29
C ILE A 927 -1.05 27.15 9.87
N GLY A 928 -0.08 27.04 8.96
CA GLY A 928 -0.25 26.45 7.63
C GLY A 928 0.31 25.04 7.62
N VAL A 929 -0.38 24.10 6.98
CA VAL A 929 0.05 22.71 6.85
C VAL A 929 -0.14 22.26 5.41
N VAL A 930 0.94 21.85 4.76
CA VAL A 930 0.93 21.24 3.43
C VAL A 930 0.99 19.73 3.58
N GLY A 931 -0.11 19.06 3.22
CA GLY A 931 -0.39 17.65 3.52
C GLY A 931 -1.43 17.52 4.64
N LEU A 932 -2.64 17.06 4.31
CA LEU A 932 -3.71 16.89 5.31
C LEU A 932 -3.63 15.53 5.99
N GLY A 933 -3.51 14.45 5.20
CA GLY A 933 -3.49 13.09 5.72
C GLY A 933 -4.72 12.74 6.56
N ALA A 934 -4.53 12.13 7.74
CA ALA A 934 -5.60 11.89 8.72
C ALA A 934 -6.00 13.16 9.52
N GLY A 935 -5.40 14.31 9.23
CA GLY A 935 -5.55 15.55 9.99
C GLY A 935 -4.83 15.53 11.34
N THR A 936 -3.85 14.64 11.55
CA THR A 936 -3.21 14.40 12.86
C THR A 936 -2.63 15.66 13.50
N ILE A 937 -2.05 16.59 12.72
CA ILE A 937 -1.53 17.87 13.23
C ILE A 937 -2.63 18.72 13.92
N ALA A 938 -3.90 18.57 13.53
CA ALA A 938 -5.00 19.28 14.16
C ALA A 938 -5.17 18.92 15.65
N ALA A 939 -4.59 17.80 16.12
CA ALA A 939 -4.51 17.44 17.54
C ALA A 939 -3.80 18.51 18.38
N TYR A 940 -2.91 19.33 17.79
CA TYR A 940 -2.23 20.44 18.47
C TYR A 940 -3.05 21.73 18.59
N GLY A 941 -4.15 21.85 17.84
CA GLY A 941 -4.93 23.08 17.78
C GLY A 941 -5.68 23.36 19.08
N LYS A 942 -5.63 24.63 19.50
CA LYS A 942 -6.22 25.17 20.72
C LYS A 942 -7.15 26.34 20.40
N ALA A 943 -7.92 26.78 21.40
CA ALA A 943 -8.80 27.93 21.28
C ALA A 943 -8.06 29.15 20.70
N GLY A 944 -8.64 29.77 19.67
CA GLY A 944 -8.11 30.94 18.98
C GLY A 944 -7.08 30.66 17.88
N ASP A 945 -6.58 29.42 17.74
CA ASP A 945 -5.69 29.08 16.62
C ASP A 945 -6.45 29.08 15.28
N GLN A 946 -5.77 29.51 14.21
CA GLN A 946 -6.26 29.41 12.83
C GLN A 946 -5.38 28.42 12.06
N ILE A 947 -5.95 27.31 11.58
CA ILE A 947 -5.22 26.23 10.93
C ILE A 947 -5.69 26.06 9.49
N TRP A 948 -4.76 26.19 8.55
CA TRP A 948 -4.98 26.05 7.11
C TRP A 948 -4.29 24.79 6.61
N PHE A 949 -5.06 23.78 6.22
CA PHE A 949 -4.56 22.59 5.55
C PHE A 949 -4.64 22.77 4.02
N TYR A 950 -3.56 22.44 3.33
CA TYR A 950 -3.50 22.39 1.86
C TYR A 950 -3.29 20.94 1.43
N ASP A 951 -4.20 20.42 0.62
CA ASP A 951 -4.09 19.08 0.05
C ASP A 951 -4.61 19.06 -1.39
N ILE A 952 -3.92 18.34 -2.26
CA ILE A 952 -4.28 18.25 -3.68
C ILE A 952 -5.35 17.17 -3.93
N ASP A 953 -5.45 16.18 -3.04
CA ASP A 953 -6.34 15.04 -3.21
C ASP A 953 -7.68 15.27 -2.46
N PRO A 954 -8.81 15.41 -3.19
CA PRO A 954 -10.12 15.59 -2.56
C PRO A 954 -10.55 14.37 -1.73
N ASP A 955 -10.12 13.15 -2.08
CA ASP A 955 -10.47 11.95 -1.31
C ASP A 955 -9.82 11.98 0.07
N VAL A 956 -8.63 12.58 0.22
CA VAL A 956 -7.96 12.73 1.53
C VAL A 956 -8.77 13.67 2.44
N SER A 957 -9.28 14.78 1.90
CA SER A 957 -10.18 15.69 2.63
C SER A 957 -11.46 14.97 3.09
N ASP A 958 -12.10 14.23 2.19
CA ASP A 958 -13.32 13.49 2.52
C ASP A 958 -13.04 12.43 3.59
N VAL A 959 -11.93 11.71 3.49
CA VAL A 959 -11.53 10.70 4.47
C VAL A 959 -11.22 11.32 5.83
N ALA A 960 -10.46 12.41 5.89
CA ALA A 960 -10.12 13.11 7.13
C ALA A 960 -11.37 13.61 7.88
N LYS A 961 -12.40 14.04 7.15
CA LYS A 961 -13.67 14.54 7.72
C LYS A 961 -14.64 13.43 8.13
N THR A 962 -14.63 12.29 7.42
CA THR A 962 -15.64 11.23 7.61
C THR A 962 -15.18 10.08 8.49
N HIS A 963 -13.89 9.71 8.44
CA HIS A 963 -13.34 8.53 9.13
C HIS A 963 -12.49 8.87 10.37
N PHE A 964 -12.06 10.12 10.49
CA PHE A 964 -11.25 10.63 11.59
C PHE A 964 -11.95 11.79 12.31
N THR A 965 -11.59 12.05 13.57
CA THR A 965 -12.18 13.14 14.35
C THR A 965 -11.25 14.32 14.59
N ASN A 966 -9.98 14.23 14.16
CA ASN A 966 -8.94 15.24 14.44
C ASN A 966 -9.38 16.67 14.13
N LEU A 967 -9.93 16.92 12.92
CA LEU A 967 -10.39 18.24 12.50
C LEU A 967 -11.57 18.73 13.35
N ARG A 968 -12.60 17.89 13.47
CA ARG A 968 -13.81 18.20 14.24
C ARG A 968 -13.53 18.46 15.72
N ASP A 969 -12.64 17.67 16.31
CA ASP A 969 -12.26 17.83 17.72
C ASP A 969 -11.39 19.07 17.93
N CYS A 970 -10.63 19.50 16.91
CA CYS A 970 -9.91 20.77 16.91
C CYS A 970 -10.88 21.96 16.90
N GLU A 971 -11.89 21.96 16.02
CA GLU A 971 -12.93 22.99 15.96
C GLU A 971 -13.72 23.07 17.27
N ARG A 972 -14.06 21.93 17.88
CA ARG A 972 -14.71 21.87 19.20
C ARG A 972 -13.90 22.51 20.32
N ARG A 973 -12.57 22.60 20.19
CA ARG A 973 -11.70 23.29 21.15
C ARG A 973 -11.62 24.81 20.91
N GLY A 974 -12.34 25.33 19.90
CA GLY A 974 -12.37 26.74 19.57
C GLY A 974 -11.27 27.20 18.59
N ALA A 975 -10.65 26.27 17.86
CA ALA A 975 -9.78 26.61 16.74
C ALA A 975 -10.59 26.76 15.43
N GLU A 976 -10.14 27.62 14.52
CA GLU A 976 -10.69 27.72 13.17
C GLU A 976 -9.88 26.83 12.23
N VAL A 977 -10.55 25.88 11.57
CA VAL A 977 -9.90 24.92 10.65
C VAL A 977 -10.43 25.11 9.24
N SER A 978 -9.54 25.31 8.28
CA SER A 978 -9.86 25.45 6.85
C SER A 978 -9.05 24.45 6.03
N VAL A 979 -9.71 23.75 5.11
CA VAL A 979 -9.06 22.85 4.14
C VAL A 979 -9.16 23.48 2.76
N VAL A 980 -8.02 23.82 2.17
CA VAL A 980 -7.88 24.38 0.82
C VAL A 980 -7.47 23.25 -0.11
N LEU A 981 -8.35 22.92 -1.06
CA LEU A 981 -8.06 21.93 -2.09
C LEU A 981 -7.19 22.54 -3.19
N GLY A 982 -6.14 21.84 -3.58
CA GLY A 982 -5.23 22.24 -4.66
C GLY A 982 -3.77 22.26 -4.26
N ASP A 983 -2.90 22.62 -5.21
CA ASP A 983 -1.47 22.76 -4.95
C ASP A 983 -1.20 23.90 -3.95
N ALA A 984 -0.45 23.61 -2.89
CA ALA A 984 -0.20 24.55 -1.81
C ALA A 984 0.58 25.79 -2.27
N ARG A 985 1.61 25.61 -3.10
CA ARG A 985 2.43 26.72 -3.60
C ARG A 985 1.60 27.65 -4.47
N LEU A 986 0.80 27.11 -5.40
CA LEU A 986 -0.08 27.91 -6.26
C LEU A 986 -1.19 28.62 -5.49
N SER A 987 -1.75 27.95 -4.48
CA SER A 987 -2.77 28.53 -3.59
C SER A 987 -2.22 29.72 -2.80
N LEU A 988 -0.95 29.65 -2.40
CA LEU A 988 -0.24 30.75 -1.74
C LEU A 988 0.26 31.81 -2.73
N GLN A 989 0.52 31.45 -4.00
CA GLN A 989 1.08 32.36 -5.00
C GLN A 989 0.04 33.32 -5.60
N HIS A 990 -1.21 32.88 -5.82
CA HIS A 990 -2.23 33.69 -6.50
C HIS A 990 -2.28 35.10 -5.90
N ASP A 991 -2.00 36.11 -6.72
CA ASP A 991 -1.74 37.54 -6.41
C ASP A 991 -2.90 38.27 -5.68
N ARG A 992 -3.89 37.55 -5.19
CA ARG A 992 -5.10 38.04 -4.50
C ARG A 992 -5.27 37.51 -3.09
N VAL A 993 -4.36 36.67 -2.57
CA VAL A 993 -4.43 36.21 -1.17
C VAL A 993 -3.63 37.18 -0.29
N PRO A 994 -4.27 37.96 0.60
CA PRO A 994 -3.55 38.74 1.60
C PRO A 994 -2.64 37.82 2.41
N SER A 995 -1.44 38.30 2.74
CA SER A 995 -0.46 37.54 3.53
C SER A 995 -1.13 36.87 4.73
N LYS A 996 -1.04 35.54 4.82
CA LYS A 996 -1.68 34.78 5.90
C LYS A 996 -0.97 34.96 7.25
N LYS A 997 0.24 35.52 7.27
CA LYS A 997 1.04 35.79 8.48
C LYS A 997 1.17 34.54 9.36
N PHE A 998 1.65 33.43 8.79
CA PHE A 998 1.88 32.19 9.51
C PHE A 998 2.93 32.36 10.62
N ASP A 999 2.62 31.82 11.80
CA ASP A 999 3.57 31.55 12.88
C ASP A 999 4.34 30.25 12.59
N LEU A 1000 3.66 29.27 12.00
CA LEU A 1000 4.23 27.98 11.60
C LEU A 1000 3.70 27.58 10.22
N LEU A 1001 4.59 27.23 9.30
CA LEU A 1001 4.25 26.57 8.04
C LEU A 1001 4.90 25.19 7.99
N VAL A 1002 4.10 24.13 8.07
CA VAL A 1002 4.55 22.75 8.00
C VAL A 1002 4.50 22.27 6.55
N LEU A 1003 5.62 21.77 6.04
CA LEU A 1003 5.74 21.14 4.72
C LEU A 1003 5.95 19.63 4.89
N ASP A 1004 4.87 18.87 4.79
CA ASP A 1004 4.85 17.42 4.97
C ASP A 1004 4.20 16.73 3.75
N ALA A 1005 4.75 17.03 2.58
CA ALA A 1005 4.40 16.36 1.34
C ALA A 1005 5.52 15.41 0.86
N PHE A 1006 6.61 15.30 1.62
CA PHE A 1006 7.86 14.67 1.20
C PHE A 1006 8.11 13.27 1.77
N SER A 1007 7.26 12.83 2.70
CA SER A 1007 7.25 11.49 3.28
C SER A 1007 6.67 10.41 2.33
N SER A 1008 6.18 10.83 1.17
CA SER A 1008 5.60 9.97 0.13
C SER A 1008 6.65 9.39 -0.82
N ASP A 1009 6.31 8.29 -1.51
CA ASP A 1009 7.06 7.76 -2.65
C ASP A 1009 7.03 8.74 -3.87
N ALA A 1010 6.15 9.75 -3.82
CA ALA A 1010 6.02 10.86 -4.76
C ALA A 1010 6.46 12.19 -4.11
N ILE A 1011 7.72 12.59 -4.23
CA ILE A 1011 8.19 13.86 -3.63
C ILE A 1011 7.85 15.02 -4.57
N PRO A 1012 7.01 16.00 -4.17
CA PRO A 1012 6.71 17.18 -4.96
C PRO A 1012 7.88 18.17 -4.91
N ALA A 1013 8.93 17.90 -5.68
CA ALA A 1013 10.15 18.73 -5.69
C ALA A 1013 9.89 20.21 -6.00
N HIS A 1014 8.79 20.53 -6.70
CA HIS A 1014 8.38 21.91 -6.97
C HIS A 1014 8.05 22.72 -5.71
N LEU A 1015 7.78 22.07 -4.56
CA LEU A 1015 7.57 22.72 -3.27
C LEU A 1015 8.89 23.11 -2.56
N LEU A 1016 10.05 22.63 -3.04
CA LEU A 1016 11.40 22.94 -2.52
C LEU A 1016 12.24 23.65 -3.60
N THR A 1017 11.67 24.67 -4.21
CA THR A 1017 12.32 25.56 -5.18
C THR A 1017 12.55 26.94 -4.58
N ARG A 1018 13.40 27.76 -5.19
CA ARG A 1018 13.65 29.14 -4.70
C ARG A 1018 12.34 29.94 -4.69
N GLU A 1019 11.59 29.84 -5.78
CA GLU A 1019 10.30 30.48 -5.98
C GLU A 1019 9.27 30.02 -4.94
N ALA A 1020 9.27 28.73 -4.59
CA ALA A 1020 8.39 28.22 -3.53
C ALA A 1020 8.74 28.80 -2.17
N ILE A 1021 10.03 28.80 -1.78
CA ILE A 1021 10.47 29.40 -0.51
C ILE A 1021 10.16 30.89 -0.47
N GLU A 1022 10.35 31.62 -1.57
CA GLU A 1022 9.99 33.03 -1.66
C GLU A 1022 8.48 33.26 -1.46
N VAL A 1023 7.62 32.45 -2.07
CA VAL A 1023 6.16 32.45 -1.82
C VAL A 1023 5.88 32.21 -0.34
N TYR A 1024 6.51 31.22 0.29
CA TYR A 1024 6.30 30.91 1.70
C TYR A 1024 6.69 32.08 2.60
N LEU A 1025 7.88 32.66 2.39
CA LEU A 1025 8.39 33.79 3.17
C LEU A 1025 7.46 35.02 3.13
N ARG A 1026 6.79 35.28 1.99
CA ARG A 1026 5.77 36.36 1.89
C ARG A 1026 4.56 36.15 2.80
N HIS A 1027 4.29 34.90 3.18
CA HIS A 1027 3.20 34.52 4.07
C HIS A 1027 3.63 34.32 5.52
N MET A 1028 4.93 34.36 5.84
CA MET A 1028 5.42 34.19 7.21
C MET A 1028 5.40 35.51 8.01
N LYS A 1029 5.24 35.39 9.33
CA LYS A 1029 5.67 36.45 10.27
C LYS A 1029 7.19 36.48 10.37
N GLY A 1030 7.76 37.61 10.80
CA GLY A 1030 9.21 37.75 11.01
C GLY A 1030 9.79 36.79 12.06
N SER A 1031 8.96 36.31 12.99
CA SER A 1031 9.29 35.29 13.99
C SER A 1031 8.72 33.90 13.65
N GLY A 1032 8.27 33.67 12.42
CA GLY A 1032 7.66 32.42 12.02
C GLY A 1032 8.68 31.31 11.75
N VAL A 1033 8.23 30.07 11.79
CA VAL A 1033 9.03 28.86 11.55
C VAL A 1033 8.49 28.11 10.32
N ILE A 1034 9.36 27.75 9.37
CA ILE A 1034 9.01 26.82 8.29
C ILE A 1034 9.55 25.44 8.66
N ALA A 1035 8.67 24.49 8.97
CA ALA A 1035 9.02 23.13 9.37
C ALA A 1035 8.95 22.17 8.18
N ILE A 1036 10.09 21.62 7.75
CA ILE A 1036 10.19 20.77 6.56
C ILE A 1036 10.48 19.33 6.99
N HIS A 1037 9.59 18.40 6.63
CA HIS A 1037 9.83 16.97 6.84
C HIS A 1037 10.81 16.45 5.80
N VAL A 1038 11.96 15.92 6.20
CA VAL A 1038 13.01 15.46 5.27
C VAL A 1038 13.24 13.94 5.31
N SER A 1039 12.51 13.20 6.16
CA SER A 1039 12.55 11.74 6.22
C SER A 1039 12.20 11.12 4.86
N ASN A 1040 13.21 10.63 4.14
CA ASN A 1040 12.99 9.91 2.90
C ASN A 1040 14.02 8.80 2.70
N ARG A 1041 13.55 7.67 2.18
CA ARG A 1041 14.35 6.46 1.94
C ARG A 1041 15.12 6.47 0.62
N HIS A 1042 14.79 7.39 -0.29
CA HIS A 1042 15.28 7.40 -1.67
C HIS A 1042 15.98 8.71 -2.04
N LEU A 1043 15.62 9.83 -1.41
CA LEU A 1043 16.12 11.16 -1.72
C LEU A 1043 16.78 11.84 -0.50
N ASN A 1044 17.97 12.40 -0.71
CA ASN A 1044 18.65 13.28 0.26
C ASN A 1044 18.07 14.69 0.19
N LEU A 1045 16.98 14.94 0.92
CA LEU A 1045 16.32 16.24 0.98
C LEU A 1045 17.06 17.25 1.86
N GLU A 1046 17.83 16.77 2.84
CA GLU A 1046 18.59 17.59 3.77
C GLU A 1046 19.51 18.58 3.03
N GLY A 1047 20.31 18.09 2.09
CA GLY A 1047 21.22 18.93 1.31
C GLY A 1047 20.51 20.05 0.55
N VAL A 1048 19.33 19.76 -0.02
CA VAL A 1048 18.53 20.75 -0.76
C VAL A 1048 18.02 21.85 0.17
N VAL A 1049 17.49 21.49 1.33
CA VAL A 1049 16.97 22.45 2.30
C VAL A 1049 18.08 23.32 2.87
N LEU A 1050 19.26 22.74 3.15
CA LEU A 1050 20.43 23.49 3.61
C LEU A 1050 20.90 24.52 2.58
N ASP A 1051 20.93 24.18 1.30
CA ASP A 1051 21.31 25.13 0.24
C ASP A 1051 20.27 26.25 0.07
N LEU A 1052 18.98 25.93 0.16
CA LEU A 1052 17.91 26.94 0.17
C LEU A 1052 18.06 27.88 1.37
N SER A 1053 18.40 27.36 2.55
CA SER A 1053 18.61 28.17 3.75
C SER A 1053 19.73 29.19 3.56
N ARG A 1054 20.86 28.79 2.94
CA ARG A 1054 21.99 29.68 2.64
C ARG A 1054 21.60 30.77 1.66
N HIS A 1055 20.85 30.42 0.61
CA HIS A 1055 20.42 31.36 -0.42
C HIS A 1055 19.53 32.48 0.15
N PHE A 1056 18.60 32.14 1.04
CA PHE A 1056 17.68 33.10 1.65
C PHE A 1056 18.17 33.69 2.98
N GLY A 1057 19.39 33.34 3.42
CA GLY A 1057 19.94 33.79 4.71
C GLY A 1057 19.15 33.31 5.94
N LEU A 1058 18.48 32.17 5.82
CA LEU A 1058 17.74 31.53 6.92
C LEU A 1058 18.66 30.63 7.74
N VAL A 1059 18.33 30.42 9.00
CA VAL A 1059 19.04 29.51 9.89
C VAL A 1059 18.32 28.15 9.91
N PRO A 1060 18.98 27.05 9.50
CA PRO A 1060 18.41 25.71 9.61
C PRO A 1060 18.64 25.12 11.01
N ILE A 1061 17.62 24.46 11.56
CA ILE A 1061 17.69 23.68 12.80
C ILE A 1061 17.21 22.26 12.48
N GLN A 1062 18.08 21.27 12.65
CA GLN A 1062 17.75 19.86 12.41
C GLN A 1062 17.21 19.20 13.69
N ILE A 1063 16.17 18.38 13.52
CA ILE A 1063 15.54 17.61 14.60
C ILE A 1063 15.41 16.17 14.13
N GLU A 1064 16.19 15.28 14.77
CA GLU A 1064 16.07 13.83 14.63
C GLU A 1064 15.28 13.29 15.81
N ASP A 1065 14.17 12.62 15.53
CA ASP A 1065 13.31 11.96 16.51
C ASP A 1065 13.39 10.46 16.25
N GLU A 1066 13.90 9.68 17.20
CA GLU A 1066 13.98 8.21 17.07
C GLU A 1066 12.60 7.54 17.20
N GLY A 1067 11.54 8.29 17.52
CA GLY A 1067 10.20 7.75 17.75
C GLY A 1067 10.11 6.95 19.07
N GLU A 1068 11.17 6.96 19.88
CA GLU A 1068 11.20 6.36 21.21
C GLU A 1068 10.58 7.29 22.24
N TYR A 1069 9.29 7.55 22.10
CA TYR A 1069 8.53 8.13 23.20
C TYR A 1069 8.10 6.99 24.13
N ALA A 1070 8.91 6.72 25.16
CA ALA A 1070 8.50 5.91 26.30
C ALA A 1070 7.40 6.66 27.05
N ALA A 1071 6.18 6.61 26.51
CA ALA A 1071 5.06 7.29 27.13
C ALA A 1071 4.84 6.70 28.54
N PHE A 1072 5.02 5.39 28.74
CA PHE A 1072 4.71 4.71 30.00
C PHE A 1072 5.37 3.33 30.16
N GLY A 1073 6.16 3.11 31.21
CA GLY A 1073 6.65 1.77 31.60
C GLY A 1073 7.33 0.98 30.48
N SER A 1074 7.50 -0.33 30.65
CA SER A 1074 8.21 -1.21 29.71
C SER A 1074 7.44 -1.52 28.40
N GLU A 1075 6.26 -0.94 28.16
CA GLU A 1075 5.45 -1.18 26.95
C GLU A 1075 5.46 0.07 26.03
N GLN A 1076 6.21 0.00 24.93
CA GLN A 1076 6.22 1.03 23.89
C GLN A 1076 4.84 1.13 23.22
N LEU A 1077 4.19 2.28 23.31
CA LEU A 1077 3.07 2.59 22.42
C LEU A 1077 3.62 2.69 20.99
N HIS A 1078 3.14 1.85 20.07
CA HIS A 1078 3.48 1.87 18.64
C HIS A 1078 2.89 3.09 17.89
N ALA A 1079 2.73 4.22 18.59
CA ALA A 1079 2.14 5.43 18.08
C ALA A 1079 3.15 6.34 17.38
N PHE A 1080 4.41 6.37 17.83
CA PHE A 1080 5.43 7.30 17.34
C PHE A 1080 6.46 6.61 16.45
N TRP A 1081 6.81 7.26 15.34
CA TRP A 1081 7.79 6.73 14.39
C TRP A 1081 8.99 7.66 14.28
N ARG A 1082 10.11 7.11 13.84
CA ARG A 1082 11.34 7.87 13.60
C ARG A 1082 11.13 8.91 12.49
N THR A 1083 11.69 10.11 12.69
CA THR A 1083 11.58 11.22 11.74
C THR A 1083 12.77 12.17 11.79
N ASP A 1084 13.11 12.71 10.63
CA ASP A 1084 14.09 13.76 10.47
C ASP A 1084 13.39 15.01 9.89
N TRP A 1085 13.59 16.14 10.55
CA TRP A 1085 12.99 17.42 10.18
C TRP A 1085 14.03 18.54 10.15
N ILE A 1086 13.82 19.54 9.29
CA ILE A 1086 14.61 20.78 9.26
C ILE A 1086 13.70 21.98 9.38
N MET A 1087 13.92 22.78 10.42
CA MET A 1087 13.23 24.04 10.65
C MET A 1087 14.03 25.18 10.05
N LEU A 1088 13.42 26.00 9.20
CA LEU A 1088 14.01 27.23 8.70
C LEU A 1088 13.43 28.41 9.47
N VAL A 1089 14.32 29.17 10.12
CA VAL A 1089 13.96 30.34 10.92
C VAL A 1089 14.76 31.57 10.50
N GLN A 1090 14.21 32.75 10.76
CA GLN A 1090 14.96 34.00 10.59
C GLN A 1090 16.08 34.11 11.64
N PRO A 1091 17.23 34.74 11.33
CA PRO A 1091 18.34 34.87 12.29
C PRO A 1091 17.93 35.49 13.63
N GLY A 1092 16.99 36.44 13.63
CA GLY A 1092 16.48 37.07 14.84
C GLY A 1092 15.61 36.17 15.75
N PHE A 1093 15.13 35.03 15.24
CA PHE A 1093 14.29 34.09 16.00
C PHE A 1093 15.03 33.49 17.19
N LEU A 1094 16.31 33.16 17.01
CA LEU A 1094 17.17 32.55 18.04
C LEU A 1094 17.41 33.48 19.24
N ASN A 1095 17.35 34.79 19.01
CA ASN A 1095 17.51 35.78 20.07
C ASN A 1095 16.26 35.88 20.96
N ALA A 1096 15.07 35.62 20.38
CA ALA A 1096 13.79 35.66 21.10
C ALA A 1096 13.46 34.31 21.77
N ASN A 1097 13.99 33.20 21.24
CA ASN A 1097 13.70 31.84 21.68
C ASN A 1097 15.03 31.07 21.90
N PRO A 1098 15.65 31.16 23.09
CA PRO A 1098 16.88 30.43 23.38
C PRO A 1098 16.62 28.93 23.35
N LEU A 1099 17.16 28.25 22.33
CA LEU A 1099 17.02 26.80 22.16
C LEU A 1099 17.76 26.04 23.29
N PRO A 1100 17.25 24.86 23.70
CA PRO A 1100 17.98 23.98 24.60
C PRO A 1100 19.39 23.67 24.07
N ARG A 1101 20.41 23.66 24.94
CA ARG A 1101 21.84 23.43 24.61
C ARG A 1101 22.08 22.24 23.68
N ARG A 1102 21.25 21.20 23.77
CA ARG A 1102 21.33 19.96 22.97
C ARG A 1102 21.03 20.17 21.48
N LEU A 1103 20.10 21.07 21.14
CA LEU A 1103 19.73 21.42 19.75
C LEU A 1103 20.71 22.42 19.11
N ALA A 1104 21.37 23.25 19.93
CA ALA A 1104 22.33 24.25 19.46
C ALA A 1104 23.74 23.68 19.20
N LEU A 1105 24.09 22.55 19.83
CA LEU A 1105 25.43 21.94 19.75
C LEU A 1105 25.61 20.95 18.58
N GLU A 1106 24.55 20.57 17.87
CA GLU A 1106 24.63 19.64 16.72
C GLU A 1106 24.83 20.34 15.36
N HIS A 1107 25.22 21.62 15.39
CA HIS A 1107 25.68 22.38 14.23
C HIS A 1107 27.13 22.07 13.75
N PRO A 1108 27.65 20.82 13.85
CA PRO A 1108 28.76 20.42 12.98
C PRO A 1108 28.56 19.02 12.35
N PHE A 1109 27.36 18.64 11.89
CA PHE A 1109 27.18 17.31 11.26
C PHE A 1109 27.82 17.20 9.87
N TYR A 1110 27.74 18.26 9.04
CA TYR A 1110 28.50 18.33 7.79
C TYR A 1110 30.01 18.23 8.04
N PHE A 1111 30.47 18.79 9.17
CA PHE A 1111 31.84 18.66 9.61
C PHE A 1111 32.14 17.23 10.08
N LYS A 1112 31.27 16.56 10.84
CA LYS A 1112 31.50 15.17 11.31
C LYS A 1112 31.58 14.16 10.17
N GLN A 1113 30.72 14.29 9.15
CA GLN A 1113 30.69 13.40 7.99
C GLN A 1113 31.88 13.65 7.04
N LYS A 1114 32.20 14.92 6.73
CA LYS A 1114 33.42 15.25 5.99
C LYS A 1114 34.69 14.95 6.77
N LEU A 1115 34.70 15.15 8.08
CA LEU A 1115 35.85 14.83 8.94
C LEU A 1115 36.07 13.32 8.98
N ALA A 1116 35.01 12.50 9.12
CA ALA A 1116 35.12 11.05 9.00
C ALA A 1116 35.66 10.63 7.63
N SER A 1117 35.15 11.23 6.55
CA SER A 1117 35.66 11.01 5.19
C SER A 1117 37.12 11.46 5.01
N TRP A 1118 37.52 12.60 5.58
CA TRP A 1118 38.89 13.11 5.58
C TRP A 1118 39.82 12.21 6.38
N MET A 1119 39.35 11.71 7.53
CA MET A 1119 40.09 10.80 8.39
C MET A 1119 40.29 9.45 7.70
N ASP A 1120 39.27 8.90 7.04
CA ASP A 1120 39.39 7.70 6.20
C ASP A 1120 40.34 7.93 5.03
N THR A 1121 40.23 9.06 4.33
CA THR A 1121 41.12 9.44 3.21
C THR A 1121 42.56 9.66 3.67
N ALA A 1122 42.76 10.04 4.93
CA ALA A 1122 44.05 10.15 5.59
C ALA A 1122 44.54 8.86 6.26
N GLY A 1123 43.78 7.77 6.17
CA GLY A 1123 44.13 6.46 6.74
C GLY A 1123 44.12 6.43 8.27
N ILE A 1124 43.32 7.29 8.92
CA ILE A 1124 43.23 7.41 10.38
C ILE A 1124 42.09 6.51 10.87
N ASP A 1125 42.45 5.40 11.54
CA ASP A 1125 41.48 4.43 12.08
C ASP A 1125 40.81 4.96 13.36
N VAL A 1126 39.51 5.24 13.25
CA VAL A 1126 38.70 5.87 14.31
C VAL A 1126 38.66 5.02 15.58
N LYS A 1127 38.77 3.70 15.47
CA LYS A 1127 38.75 2.79 16.64
C LYS A 1127 40.03 2.82 17.47
N LYS A 1128 41.11 3.42 16.95
CA LYS A 1128 42.40 3.60 17.64
C LYS A 1128 42.59 4.99 18.23
N LEU A 1129 41.58 5.86 18.14
CA LEU A 1129 41.65 7.26 18.55
C LEU A 1129 41.54 7.50 20.07
N ASP A 1130 41.17 6.50 20.85
CA ASP A 1130 40.98 6.60 22.31
C ASP A 1130 42.26 6.95 23.12
N GLY A 1131 43.35 7.32 22.43
CA GLY A 1131 44.59 7.80 23.05
C GLY A 1131 45.36 8.87 22.27
N GLU A 1132 44.88 9.38 21.13
CA GLU A 1132 45.57 10.47 20.39
C GLU A 1132 44.99 11.84 20.72
N SER A 1133 45.84 12.81 21.07
CA SER A 1133 45.40 14.20 21.27
C SER A 1133 44.92 14.80 19.95
N VAL A 1134 43.87 15.62 20.00
CA VAL A 1134 43.26 16.29 18.84
C VAL A 1134 44.32 17.01 17.98
N ASN A 1135 45.33 17.62 18.60
CA ASN A 1135 46.42 18.30 17.91
C ASN A 1135 47.30 17.40 17.03
N VAL A 1136 47.44 16.11 17.36
CA VAL A 1136 48.22 15.13 16.57
C VAL A 1136 47.45 14.69 15.33
N ILE A 1137 46.14 14.47 15.47
CA ILE A 1137 45.24 14.16 14.35
C ILE A 1137 45.20 15.36 13.37
N LEU A 1138 45.18 16.57 13.92
CA LEU A 1138 45.21 17.83 13.17
C LEU A 1138 46.51 18.01 12.37
N GLU A 1139 47.66 17.59 12.88
CA GLU A 1139 48.93 17.64 12.14
C GLU A 1139 48.98 16.63 10.98
N LYS A 1140 48.40 15.44 11.18
CA LYS A 1140 48.33 14.40 10.14
C LYS A 1140 47.45 14.81 8.96
N LEU A 1141 46.29 15.44 9.23
CA LEU A 1141 45.39 15.95 8.19
C LEU A 1141 46.04 17.08 7.38
N LYS A 1142 46.79 17.99 8.02
CA LYS A 1142 47.51 19.10 7.35
C LYS A 1142 48.61 18.64 6.38
N LYS A 1143 49.24 17.49 6.64
CA LYS A 1143 50.37 16.97 5.87
C LYS A 1143 49.94 16.11 4.67
N ASN A 1144 48.64 15.80 4.50
CA ASN A 1144 48.17 14.90 3.43
C ASN A 1144 48.01 15.64 2.09
N SER A 1145 48.78 15.23 1.08
CA SER A 1145 48.81 15.85 -0.25
C SER A 1145 47.51 15.70 -1.05
N LYS A 1146 46.68 14.70 -0.75
CA LYS A 1146 45.39 14.46 -1.43
C LYS A 1146 44.30 15.46 -1.05
N LEU A 1147 44.42 16.14 0.09
CA LEU A 1147 43.44 17.11 0.60
C LEU A 1147 43.85 18.57 0.34
N LYS A 1148 44.84 18.81 -0.54
CA LYS A 1148 45.41 20.14 -0.82
C LYS A 1148 44.39 21.16 -1.35
N SER A 1149 43.42 20.74 -2.15
CA SER A 1149 42.35 21.59 -2.70
C SER A 1149 41.32 22.01 -1.67
N GLU A 1150 41.16 21.24 -0.58
CA GLU A 1150 40.19 21.48 0.49
C GLU A 1150 40.81 22.19 1.71
N ARG A 1151 42.10 22.54 1.62
CA ARG A 1151 42.91 23.13 2.70
C ARG A 1151 42.28 24.36 3.35
N ALA A 1152 41.66 25.23 2.56
CA ALA A 1152 41.01 26.45 3.07
C ALA A 1152 39.76 26.14 3.92
N MET A 1153 39.03 25.06 3.61
CA MET A 1153 37.87 24.60 4.38
C MET A 1153 38.29 23.97 5.72
N ILE A 1154 39.38 23.20 5.70
CA ILE A 1154 40.01 22.64 6.90
C ILE A 1154 40.49 23.78 7.81
N GLU A 1155 41.15 24.79 7.26
CA GLU A 1155 41.61 25.98 8.00
C GLU A 1155 40.45 26.85 8.53
N ALA A 1156 39.31 26.94 7.83
CA ALA A 1156 38.12 27.63 8.31
C ALA A 1156 37.43 26.89 9.47
N ALA A 1157 37.35 25.56 9.38
CA ALA A 1157 36.83 24.73 10.47
C ALA A 1157 37.76 24.74 11.69
N MET A 1158 39.07 24.85 11.48
CA MET A 1158 40.08 25.10 12.53
C MET A 1158 39.83 26.42 13.28
N GLY A 1159 39.31 27.45 12.60
CA GLY A 1159 38.91 28.71 13.23
C GLY A 1159 37.73 28.50 14.17
N ALA A 1160 36.66 27.88 13.68
CA ALA A 1160 35.43 27.66 14.45
C ALA A 1160 35.62 26.75 15.69
N ALA A 1161 36.49 25.74 15.61
CA ALA A 1161 36.77 24.83 16.74
C ALA A 1161 37.52 25.50 17.89
N ASN A 1162 38.39 26.49 17.61
CA ASN A 1162 39.09 27.24 18.65
C ASN A 1162 38.19 28.28 19.36
N PHE A 1163 37.09 28.71 18.74
CA PHE A 1163 36.12 29.63 19.37
C PHE A 1163 35.19 28.94 20.38
N ALA A 1164 35.08 27.60 20.36
CA ALA A 1164 34.25 26.85 21.29
C ALA A 1164 34.83 26.76 22.72
N GLN A 1165 36.02 27.33 22.96
CA GLN A 1165 36.76 27.20 24.23
C GLN A 1165 36.99 28.51 25.00
N VAL A 1166 36.37 29.63 24.60
CA VAL A 1166 36.49 30.90 25.33
C VAL A 1166 35.14 31.28 25.96
N ASP A 1167 35.16 31.48 27.27
CA ASP A 1167 34.02 31.84 28.10
C ASP A 1167 33.32 33.13 27.61
N GLY A 1168 31.99 33.06 27.49
CA GLY A 1168 31.11 34.23 27.52
C GLY A 1168 30.62 34.77 26.16
N GLU A 1169 29.29 34.70 26.01
CA GLU A 1169 28.41 35.51 25.13
C GLU A 1169 28.41 35.26 23.60
N THR A 1170 27.26 34.73 23.15
CA THR A 1170 26.36 35.06 22.01
C THR A 1170 26.86 35.74 20.71
N PHE A 1171 28.15 35.99 20.53
CA PHE A 1171 28.70 36.74 19.39
C PHE A 1171 29.24 35.83 18.25
N ALA A 1172 29.48 34.55 18.53
CA ALA A 1172 30.23 33.65 17.63
C ALA A 1172 29.47 33.16 16.38
N ILE A 1173 28.13 33.10 16.41
CA ILE A 1173 27.34 32.56 15.28
C ILE A 1173 27.22 33.58 14.13
N GLN A 1174 27.20 34.88 14.45
CA GLN A 1174 27.04 35.95 13.45
C GLN A 1174 28.32 36.23 12.66
N GLU A 1175 29.50 36.13 13.27
CA GLU A 1175 30.77 36.33 12.56
C GLU A 1175 31.18 35.11 11.72
N ALA A 1176 30.94 33.88 12.19
CA ALA A 1176 31.23 32.67 11.40
C ALA A 1176 30.39 32.62 10.11
N SER A 1177 29.12 33.05 10.18
CA SER A 1177 28.23 33.21 9.03
C SER A 1177 28.74 34.28 8.03
N LYS A 1178 29.18 35.45 8.53
CA LYS A 1178 29.74 36.52 7.68
C LYS A 1178 31.07 36.14 7.03
N PHE A 1179 31.93 35.41 7.74
CA PHE A 1179 33.23 34.98 7.23
C PHE A 1179 33.10 33.93 6.10
N LEU A 1180 32.21 32.95 6.27
CA LEU A 1180 31.89 31.96 5.22
C LEU A 1180 31.23 32.59 3.98
N ALA A 1181 30.43 33.64 4.16
CA ALA A 1181 29.83 34.38 3.05
C ALA A 1181 30.86 35.22 2.27
N SER A 1182 31.99 35.61 2.87
CA SER A 1182 32.95 36.56 2.27
C SER A 1182 34.05 35.93 1.40
N LYS A 1183 34.19 34.59 1.36
CA LYS A 1183 35.38 33.93 0.78
C LYS A 1183 35.11 32.84 -0.28
N HIS A 1184 33.93 32.81 -0.88
CA HIS A 1184 33.62 31.92 -2.01
C HIS A 1184 33.23 32.69 -3.27
N ASP A 1185 34.13 33.59 -3.70
CA ASP A 1185 34.23 34.02 -5.10
C ASP A 1185 35.23 33.09 -5.83
N HIS A 1186 34.72 31.98 -6.37
CA HIS A 1186 35.41 31.25 -7.45
C HIS A 1186 34.45 31.13 -8.65
N PRO A 1187 34.96 31.24 -9.88
CA PRO A 1187 34.16 31.59 -11.05
C PRO A 1187 33.27 30.43 -11.53
N GLU A 1188 31.96 30.69 -11.47
CA GLU A 1188 30.92 30.36 -12.44
C GLU A 1188 31.04 29.05 -13.25
N MET A 1189 30.45 27.97 -12.75
CA MET A 1189 29.44 27.27 -13.55
C MET A 1189 28.08 27.80 -13.09
N PRO A 1190 27.09 28.04 -13.97
CA PRO A 1190 25.79 28.55 -13.56
C PRO A 1190 25.15 27.57 -12.59
N LEU A 1191 25.33 27.88 -11.31
CA LEU A 1191 24.77 27.16 -10.18
C LEU A 1191 23.29 27.51 -10.19
N TRP A 1192 22.47 26.48 -10.45
CA TRP A 1192 21.01 26.51 -10.38
C TRP A 1192 20.38 27.32 -11.52
N THR A 1193 19.98 26.63 -12.58
CA THR A 1193 19.06 27.23 -13.54
C THR A 1193 17.68 27.33 -12.90
N ASP A 1194 17.04 28.48 -13.10
CA ASP A 1194 15.70 28.80 -12.63
C ASP A 1194 14.72 27.64 -12.87
N ASP A 1195 13.87 27.37 -11.88
CA ASP A 1195 12.71 26.47 -11.89
C ASP A 1195 12.83 24.99 -11.43
N TYR A 1196 13.98 24.33 -11.26
CA TYR A 1196 13.98 22.94 -10.72
C TYR A 1196 15.34 22.48 -10.15
N VAL A 1197 15.35 21.86 -8.98
CA VAL A 1197 16.53 21.13 -8.49
C VAL A 1197 16.79 19.95 -9.42
N SER A 1198 18.01 19.81 -9.96
CA SER A 1198 18.35 18.67 -10.81
C SER A 1198 18.12 17.38 -10.02
N LEU A 1199 17.07 16.61 -10.35
CA LEU A 1199 16.69 15.36 -9.67
C LEU A 1199 17.87 14.39 -9.49
N TYR A 1200 18.81 14.45 -10.42
CA TYR A 1200 20.07 13.71 -10.44
C TYR A 1200 20.96 13.91 -9.21
N ARG A 1201 20.89 15.08 -8.55
CA ARG A 1201 21.73 15.45 -7.41
C ARG A 1201 21.09 15.18 -6.04
N ILE A 1202 19.81 14.77 -6.01
CA ILE A 1202 19.04 14.49 -4.78
C ILE A 1202 18.95 12.97 -4.51
N LEU A 1203 19.30 12.12 -5.46
CA LEU A 1203 19.35 10.67 -5.25
C LEU A 1203 20.43 10.32 -4.23
N HIS A 1204 20.13 9.41 -3.30
CA HIS A 1204 21.20 8.70 -2.57
C HIS A 1204 22.00 7.89 -3.59
N THR A 1205 23.12 8.45 -4.08
CA THR A 1205 23.93 7.77 -5.09
C THR A 1205 24.71 6.65 -4.42
N PRO A 1206 24.53 5.38 -4.85
CA PRO A 1206 25.44 4.31 -4.45
C PRO A 1206 26.84 4.59 -5.02
N GLN A 1207 27.88 4.21 -4.28
CA GLN A 1207 29.30 4.49 -4.57
C GLN A 1207 29.70 4.28 -6.05
N TRP A 1208 29.19 3.21 -6.67
CA TRP A 1208 29.49 2.86 -8.06
C TRP A 1208 29.03 3.92 -9.08
N TRP A 1209 28.06 4.76 -8.74
CA TRP A 1209 27.59 5.86 -9.60
C TRP A 1209 28.54 7.05 -9.58
N ASP A 1210 29.11 7.36 -8.42
CA ASP A 1210 30.15 8.39 -8.30
C ASP A 1210 31.45 7.92 -8.96
N ASP A 1211 31.75 6.62 -8.90
CA ASP A 1211 32.83 6.01 -9.69
C ASP A 1211 32.59 6.13 -11.20
N LEU A 1212 31.34 6.00 -11.66
CA LEU A 1212 30.98 6.11 -13.08
C LEU A 1212 31.01 7.57 -13.56
N LYS A 1213 30.61 8.54 -12.72
CA LYS A 1213 30.81 9.99 -13.00
C LYS A 1213 32.29 10.33 -13.08
N ALA A 1214 33.09 9.85 -12.13
CA ALA A 1214 34.52 10.06 -12.13
C ALA A 1214 35.17 9.43 -13.37
N ALA A 1215 34.75 8.23 -13.76
CA ALA A 1215 35.20 7.57 -14.97
C ALA A 1215 34.77 8.34 -16.25
N TRP A 1216 33.56 8.90 -16.28
CA TRP A 1216 33.08 9.70 -17.41
C TRP A 1216 33.77 11.06 -17.51
N HIS A 1217 34.02 11.75 -16.39
CA HIS A 1217 34.82 12.99 -16.37
C HIS A 1217 36.26 12.72 -16.80
N ASN A 1218 36.90 11.68 -16.27
CA ASN A 1218 38.25 11.26 -16.68
C ASN A 1218 38.34 10.74 -18.12
N TRP A 1219 37.21 10.44 -18.76
CA TRP A 1219 37.15 10.07 -20.18
C TRP A 1219 36.93 11.29 -21.08
N TRP A 1220 36.40 12.38 -20.53
CA TRP A 1220 36.11 13.62 -21.24
C TRP A 1220 37.26 14.63 -21.16
N ASP A 1221 37.93 14.73 -20.01
CA ASP A 1221 39.25 15.38 -19.85
C ASP A 1221 40.35 14.52 -20.48
#